data_AF-A0AAP0NJQ8-F1
#
_entry.id   AF-A0AAP0NJQ8-F1
#
_cell.length_a   1.000
_cell.length_b   1.000
_cell.length_c   1.000
_cell.angle_alpha   90.00
_cell.angle_beta   90.00
_cell.angle_gamma   90.00
#
_symmetry.space_group_name_H-M   'P 1'
#
loop_
_entity.id
_entity.type
_entity.pdbx_description
1 polymer ?
#
loop_
_entity_poly.entity_id
_entity_poly.type
_entity_poly.pdbx_seq_one_letter_code
_entity_poly.pdbx_strand_id
1 'polypeptide(L)'
;MEQITALQLLFSILILFGKATSSSMVEERRTYIIHMDKSSMPVPFTTHHHWYTSTLASLDGIAPTHLYTYNHVMNGFSAVLTESQLEQLEKIPGHVASHPERFGQLHTTHTTNFLGLKKFAGLWPKGGFGDDMIIGILDTGIWPESESFKDHGMPPVPERWRGICEKGIDFNSSYCNKKLIGARSFSKGLKQLGIKISPRDDYDSPRDYFGHGTHTSSTATGSRVANANYFGYAEGTAVGVAPLARLAMYKVLFLNDTYESASSDTLAGIDQAIEDGVDLMSMSLGFIETPYWENPISLGAFAALEKGIFVSCSAGNRGPHAYTILNGAPWITTVGAGTIDRGFAASVTLGEGFATVEGKSVYPENLLVFGVPLYYGHGNTTKETCSSLDPKDIAGKIVAISPSDGEKVEEYLAKTKQPTVDIKFQVTNLGTKPAPQVAYFSSRGPARQSPWILKPDILAPGVEILAAWVPNRGFTPIGNDYLLTDFEIVSGTSMSSPHIVGIAALLKSAHRDWSSAAIRSAMMTTADIVDNSNGRFIDMTTGTSGTPLDFGAGHVNPNKALDPGLVYDIDVENYINFICALNYTQNQITAITRRSNYTCENANLDLNYPSFIVILNNTNTTSYNFKRILTNVADLKSVYRAVIQAPSGMKVVVEPMTISFGSKYSKANFSLSVEIDLGQFVVESDYIGNYGYLSWYEVNGKHSASSDTLAGIDQAIDDDVDVISLSLGFVFDPFFQNPISLGTFGAVEKGIFVACSAANSGPDAYSIMNGLRQWAQGPLIETMPLW
;
A
#
# COMPACT_ATOMS: atom_id res chain seq x y z
N MET A 1 35.86 1.12 -80.47
CA MET A 1 37.26 1.52 -80.19
C MET A 1 37.20 2.45 -79.01
N GLU A 2 37.36 1.89 -77.81
CA GLU A 2 38.58 2.03 -76.97
C GLU A 2 38.46 3.28 -76.09
N GLN A 3 38.73 3.31 -74.79
CA GLN A 3 39.15 2.33 -73.79
C GLN A 3 39.03 3.07 -72.42
N ILE A 4 38.40 2.42 -71.44
CA ILE A 4 38.85 2.21 -70.04
C ILE A 4 39.81 3.31 -69.49
N THR A 5 39.47 4.05 -68.42
CA THR A 5 39.60 3.54 -67.04
C THR A 5 38.70 4.26 -66.03
N ALA A 6 37.89 3.46 -65.35
CA ALA A 6 37.34 3.74 -64.05
C ALA A 6 38.42 3.44 -62.99
N LEU A 7 38.98 4.45 -62.29
CA LEU A 7 39.51 4.27 -60.93
C LEU A 7 39.92 5.57 -60.20
N GLN A 8 39.18 6.69 -60.33
CA GLN A 8 39.28 7.79 -59.34
C GLN A 8 37.91 8.37 -58.94
N LEU A 9 36.83 7.69 -59.35
CA LEU A 9 35.44 8.09 -59.18
C LEU A 9 34.83 7.69 -57.81
N LEU A 10 35.62 7.64 -56.74
CA LEU A 10 35.12 7.18 -55.42
C LEU A 10 35.54 8.02 -54.20
N PHE A 11 36.19 9.18 -54.36
CA PHE A 11 36.55 10.02 -53.20
C PHE A 11 36.26 11.52 -53.30
N SER A 12 35.62 12.01 -54.38
CA SER A 12 35.39 13.46 -54.55
C SER A 12 33.96 13.86 -54.92
N ILE A 13 32.97 12.96 -54.83
CA ILE A 13 31.54 13.27 -55.06
C ILE A 13 30.73 13.04 -53.77
N LEU A 14 31.20 13.58 -52.64
CA LEU A 14 30.45 13.54 -51.38
C LEU A 14 30.40 14.87 -50.64
N ILE A 15 30.79 15.98 -51.28
CA ILE A 15 30.68 17.32 -50.68
C ILE A 15 30.33 18.30 -51.80
N LEU A 16 29.11 18.83 -51.78
CA LEU A 16 28.59 20.05 -52.45
C LEU A 16 27.23 19.91 -53.16
N PHE A 17 26.30 19.12 -52.62
CA PHE A 17 24.86 19.42 -52.80
C PHE A 17 24.11 19.26 -51.48
N GLY A 18 23.95 20.39 -50.79
CA GLY A 18 23.11 20.54 -49.60
C GLY A 18 22.84 22.02 -49.35
N LYS A 19 21.96 22.61 -50.16
CA LYS A 19 21.32 23.90 -49.81
C LYS A 19 20.42 23.63 -48.60
N ALA A 20 20.88 23.99 -47.41
CA ALA A 20 20.04 24.06 -46.23
C ALA A 20 19.23 25.37 -46.28
N THR A 21 17.91 25.23 -46.29
CA THR A 21 16.96 26.30 -46.00
C THR A 21 17.17 26.78 -44.56
N SER A 22 17.56 28.04 -44.39
CA SER A 22 17.60 28.68 -43.07
C SER A 22 16.17 28.96 -42.60
N SER A 23 15.62 28.10 -41.73
CA SER A 23 14.48 28.48 -40.90
C SER A 23 15.00 29.43 -39.82
N SER A 24 14.40 30.61 -39.68
CA SER A 24 14.58 31.44 -38.50
C SER A 24 14.07 30.64 -37.30
N MET A 25 14.97 30.19 -36.42
CA MET A 25 14.58 29.61 -35.14
C MET A 25 13.88 30.71 -34.33
N VAL A 26 12.58 30.53 -34.08
CA VAL A 26 11.87 31.34 -33.09
C VAL A 26 12.30 30.81 -31.73
N GLU A 27 13.05 31.59 -30.95
CA GLU A 27 13.43 31.21 -29.59
C GLU A 27 12.17 30.96 -28.75
N GLU A 28 12.09 29.78 -28.17
CA GLU A 28 10.96 29.37 -27.34
C GLU A 28 10.97 30.18 -26.03
N ARG A 29 9.83 30.83 -25.72
CA ARG A 29 9.68 31.59 -24.47
C ARG A 29 9.13 30.68 -23.39
N ARG A 30 9.80 30.61 -22.24
CA ARG A 30 9.43 29.78 -21.09
C ARG A 30 9.34 30.62 -19.81
N THR A 31 8.55 30.14 -18.86
CA THR A 31 8.43 30.77 -17.55
C THR A 31 9.53 30.28 -16.62
N TYR A 32 10.16 31.21 -15.92
CA TYR A 32 11.21 30.94 -14.94
C TYR A 32 10.89 31.62 -13.60
N ILE A 33 11.28 30.95 -12.52
CA ILE A 33 11.35 31.47 -11.16
C ILE A 33 12.80 31.86 -10.89
N ILE A 34 13.03 33.11 -10.53
CA ILE A 34 14.34 33.74 -10.45
C ILE A 34 14.59 34.18 -9.01
N HIS A 35 15.63 33.62 -8.40
CA HIS A 35 16.06 33.95 -7.05
C HIS A 35 17.11 35.06 -7.11
N MET A 36 16.94 36.04 -6.22
CA MET A 36 17.80 37.20 -6.14
C MET A 36 18.31 37.39 -4.71
N ASP A 37 19.57 37.73 -4.57
CA ASP A 37 20.17 38.13 -3.30
C ASP A 37 19.77 39.57 -2.99
N LYS A 38 18.87 39.73 -2.01
CA LYS A 38 18.40 41.03 -1.51
C LYS A 38 19.54 41.96 -1.10
N SER A 39 20.64 41.44 -0.57
CA SER A 39 21.77 42.26 -0.10
C SER A 39 22.49 42.98 -1.25
N SER A 40 22.34 42.45 -2.47
CA SER A 40 22.88 43.01 -3.70
C SER A 40 22.00 44.09 -4.34
N MET A 41 20.89 44.50 -3.71
CA MET A 41 19.99 45.53 -4.26
C MET A 41 20.69 46.89 -4.37
N PRO A 42 20.75 47.51 -5.56
CA PRO A 42 21.37 48.82 -5.72
C PRO A 42 20.64 49.92 -4.92
N VAL A 43 21.42 50.79 -4.28
CA VAL A 43 20.96 51.91 -3.42
C VAL A 43 19.83 52.77 -4.02
N PRO A 44 19.76 53.05 -5.34
CA PRO A 44 18.67 53.83 -5.93
C PRO A 44 17.28 53.19 -5.86
N PHE A 45 17.18 51.87 -5.63
CA PHE A 45 15.89 51.18 -5.58
C PHE A 45 15.30 51.21 -4.17
N THR A 46 14.05 51.67 -4.07
CA THR A 46 13.31 51.75 -2.80
C THR A 46 12.56 50.46 -2.47
N THR A 47 12.31 49.60 -3.46
CA THR A 47 11.67 48.29 -3.29
C THR A 47 12.28 47.27 -4.23
N HIS A 48 12.25 46.00 -3.82
CA HIS A 48 12.75 44.91 -4.66
C HIS A 48 11.95 44.75 -5.95
N HIS A 49 10.64 45.04 -5.91
CA HIS A 49 9.79 44.99 -7.09
C HIS A 49 10.32 45.93 -8.18
N HIS A 50 10.60 47.19 -7.82
CA HIS A 50 11.19 48.15 -8.76
C HIS A 50 12.55 47.67 -9.28
N TRP A 51 13.44 47.19 -8.41
CA TRP A 51 14.72 46.64 -8.82
C TRP A 51 14.56 45.51 -9.86
N TYR A 52 13.73 44.51 -9.57
CA TYR A 52 13.53 43.35 -10.45
C TYR A 52 12.88 43.71 -11.78
N THR A 53 11.86 44.57 -11.78
CA THR A 53 11.22 45.03 -13.03
C THR A 53 12.18 45.84 -13.91
N SER A 54 13.07 46.64 -13.31
CA SER A 54 14.11 47.36 -14.06
C SER A 54 15.18 46.43 -14.60
N THR A 55 15.61 45.43 -13.83
CA THR A 55 16.53 44.38 -14.29
C THR A 55 15.96 43.63 -15.49
N LEU A 56 14.69 43.22 -15.44
CA LEU A 56 14.02 42.60 -16.57
C LEU A 56 13.96 43.52 -17.80
N ALA A 57 13.62 44.79 -17.61
CA ALA A 57 13.54 45.75 -18.71
C ALA A 57 14.91 46.04 -19.38
N SER A 58 16.02 45.73 -18.71
CA SER A 58 17.37 45.87 -19.25
C SER A 58 17.85 44.69 -20.11
N LEU A 59 17.10 43.59 -20.17
CA LEU A 59 17.48 42.43 -20.97
C LEU A 59 17.23 42.69 -22.46
N ASP A 60 18.19 42.29 -23.30
CA ASP A 60 18.08 42.44 -24.74
C ASP A 60 17.08 41.43 -25.34
N GLY A 61 16.51 41.77 -26.49
CA GLY A 61 15.60 40.90 -27.25
C GLY A 61 14.11 41.23 -27.07
N ILE A 62 13.24 40.21 -27.18
CA ILE A 62 11.79 40.37 -27.06
C ILE A 62 11.45 40.72 -25.61
N ALA A 63 10.71 41.81 -25.38
CA ALA A 63 10.40 42.30 -24.03
C ALA A 63 9.96 41.16 -23.07
N PRO A 64 10.73 40.90 -22.00
CA PRO A 64 10.39 39.85 -21.05
C PRO A 64 9.13 40.24 -20.28
N THR A 65 8.37 39.23 -19.86
CA THR A 65 7.10 39.47 -19.15
C THR A 65 7.28 39.17 -17.68
N HIS A 66 7.27 40.20 -16.84
CA HIS A 66 7.21 40.03 -15.40
C HIS A 66 5.86 39.40 -15.01
N LEU A 67 5.89 38.40 -14.14
CA LEU A 67 4.69 37.73 -13.63
C LEU A 67 4.42 38.14 -12.19
N TYR A 68 5.35 37.85 -11.28
CA TYR A 68 5.18 38.12 -9.85
C TYR A 68 6.50 38.51 -9.19
N THR A 69 6.44 39.32 -8.14
CA THR A 69 7.56 39.55 -7.21
C THR A 69 7.22 38.91 -5.87
N TYR A 70 8.15 38.13 -5.33
CA TYR A 70 8.00 37.44 -4.05
C TYR A 70 8.66 38.28 -2.94
N ASN A 71 7.91 38.52 -1.86
CA ASN A 71 8.35 39.37 -0.74
C ASN A 71 8.54 38.60 0.57
N HIS A 72 8.01 37.38 0.68
CA HIS A 72 7.95 36.63 1.94
C HIS A 72 8.48 35.20 1.81
N VAL A 73 8.14 34.50 0.73
CA VAL A 73 8.51 33.09 0.54
C VAL A 73 9.93 32.92 0.00
N MET A 74 10.46 33.93 -0.69
CA MET A 74 11.84 34.07 -1.15
C MET A 74 12.07 35.50 -1.63
N ASN A 75 13.33 35.90 -1.75
CA ASN A 75 13.71 37.13 -2.45
C ASN A 75 13.89 36.80 -3.93
N GLY A 76 12.95 37.23 -4.77
CA GLY A 76 12.98 36.88 -6.18
C GLY A 76 11.72 37.27 -6.94
N PHE A 77 11.61 36.84 -8.19
CA PHE A 77 10.47 37.11 -9.07
C PHE A 77 10.29 36.00 -10.09
N SER A 78 9.14 35.93 -10.75
CA SER A 78 8.92 35.05 -11.90
C SER A 78 8.71 35.86 -13.18
N ALA A 79 9.22 35.36 -14.29
CA ALA A 79 9.15 36.02 -15.59
C ALA A 79 9.15 35.04 -16.75
N VAL A 80 8.60 35.47 -17.89
CA VAL A 80 8.64 34.76 -19.17
C VAL A 80 9.81 35.29 -19.99
N LEU A 81 10.81 34.42 -20.20
CA LEU A 81 12.11 34.74 -20.83
C LEU A 81 12.39 33.80 -22.01
N THR A 82 13.21 34.24 -22.96
CA THR A 82 13.94 33.32 -23.85
C THR A 82 15.18 32.76 -23.16
N GLU A 83 15.78 31.70 -23.71
CA GLU A 83 17.02 31.11 -23.19
C GLU A 83 18.19 32.11 -23.22
N SER A 84 18.29 32.92 -24.29
CA SER A 84 19.27 34.01 -24.41
C SER A 84 19.10 35.11 -23.35
N GLN A 85 17.87 35.38 -22.92
CA GLN A 85 17.57 36.33 -21.85
C GLN A 85 17.86 35.76 -20.47
N LEU A 86 17.64 34.46 -20.28
CA LEU A 86 18.00 33.76 -19.06
C LEU A 86 19.51 33.81 -18.83
N GLU A 87 20.32 33.52 -19.85
CA GLU A 87 21.80 33.59 -19.76
C GLU A 87 22.32 35.00 -19.44
N GLN A 88 21.65 36.05 -19.96
CA GLN A 88 21.97 37.43 -19.61
C GLN A 88 21.66 37.70 -18.15
N LEU A 89 20.50 37.25 -17.69
CA LEU A 89 20.02 37.45 -16.33
C LEU A 89 20.87 36.70 -15.29
N GLU A 90 21.36 35.51 -15.60
CA GLU A 90 22.26 34.71 -14.74
C GLU A 90 23.63 35.37 -14.52
N LYS A 91 24.00 36.33 -15.37
CA LYS A 91 25.26 37.09 -15.26
C LYS A 91 25.11 38.38 -14.45
N ILE A 92 23.90 38.74 -14.02
CA ILE A 92 23.63 39.99 -13.31
C ILE A 92 24.01 39.86 -11.83
N PRO A 93 24.72 40.86 -11.25
CA PRO A 93 25.01 40.88 -9.81
C PRO A 93 23.73 40.78 -8.97
N GLY A 94 23.71 39.79 -8.07
CA GLY A 94 22.56 39.50 -7.22
C GLY A 94 21.63 38.42 -7.77
N HIS A 95 21.87 37.85 -8.95
CA HIS A 95 21.25 36.57 -9.34
C HIS A 95 21.80 35.42 -8.47
N VAL A 96 20.92 34.52 -8.04
CA VAL A 96 21.27 33.36 -7.20
C VAL A 96 20.97 32.05 -7.91
N ALA A 97 19.77 31.90 -8.47
CA ALA A 97 19.33 30.69 -9.14
C ALA A 97 18.13 30.96 -10.07
N SER A 98 18.02 30.16 -11.12
CA SER A 98 16.89 30.15 -12.04
C SER A 98 16.27 28.75 -12.09
N HIS A 99 14.95 28.66 -11.99
CA HIS A 99 14.22 27.40 -12.07
C HIS A 99 13.15 27.49 -13.16
N PRO A 100 13.05 26.53 -14.08
CA PRO A 100 11.94 26.48 -15.03
C PRO A 100 10.63 26.15 -14.30
N GLU A 101 9.53 26.75 -14.76
CA GLU A 101 8.18 26.53 -14.23
C GLU A 101 7.79 25.05 -14.29
N ARG A 102 7.18 24.56 -13.20
CA ARG A 102 6.67 23.19 -13.09
C ARG A 102 5.21 23.21 -12.67
N PHE A 103 4.39 22.34 -13.27
CA PHE A 103 2.99 22.22 -12.92
C PHE A 103 2.80 21.35 -11.66
N GLY A 104 2.01 21.83 -10.70
CA GLY A 104 1.54 21.03 -9.56
C GLY A 104 0.30 20.19 -9.91
N GLN A 105 0.19 18.99 -9.35
CA GLN A 105 -0.99 18.12 -9.47
C GLN A 105 -1.78 18.07 -8.16
N LEU A 106 -3.08 17.74 -8.25
CA LEU A 106 -3.91 17.42 -7.09
C LEU A 106 -3.43 16.11 -6.46
N HIS A 107 -2.85 16.16 -5.28
CA HIS A 107 -2.43 14.97 -4.53
C HIS A 107 -3.51 14.57 -3.55
N THR A 108 -3.98 13.33 -3.61
CA THR A 108 -4.99 12.79 -2.69
C THR A 108 -4.52 11.57 -1.88
N THR A 109 -3.92 11.72 -0.71
CA THR A 109 -2.53 12.18 -0.60
C THR A 109 -1.51 11.26 -1.30
N HIS A 110 -1.94 10.15 -1.93
CA HIS A 110 -1.37 9.56 -3.16
C HIS A 110 -2.13 8.28 -3.62
N THR A 111 -2.67 7.48 -2.70
CA THR A 111 -3.10 6.08 -2.97
C THR A 111 -4.20 5.94 -4.03
N THR A 112 -5.22 6.80 -4.02
CA THR A 112 -6.29 6.78 -5.03
C THR A 112 -5.77 7.16 -6.42
N ASN A 113 -4.80 8.07 -6.49
CA ASN A 113 -4.10 8.41 -7.73
C ASN A 113 -3.21 7.26 -8.21
N PHE A 114 -2.47 6.61 -7.32
CA PHE A 114 -1.67 5.42 -7.61
C PHE A 114 -2.52 4.26 -8.16
N LEU A 115 -3.72 4.07 -7.61
CA LEU A 115 -4.74 3.13 -8.09
C LEU A 115 -5.42 3.59 -9.40
N GLY A 116 -5.08 4.77 -9.92
CA GLY A 116 -5.61 5.30 -11.17
C GLY A 116 -7.07 5.79 -11.09
N LEU A 117 -7.64 5.98 -9.90
CA LEU A 117 -8.99 6.50 -9.74
C LEU A 117 -9.03 7.98 -10.13
N LYS A 118 -9.82 8.31 -11.15
CA LYS A 118 -9.90 9.66 -11.72
C LYS A 118 -11.29 10.24 -11.56
N LYS A 119 -11.38 11.52 -11.20
CA LYS A 119 -12.66 12.20 -10.93
C LYS A 119 -13.65 12.12 -12.09
N PHE A 120 -13.16 12.15 -13.33
CA PHE A 120 -13.99 12.25 -14.54
C PHE A 120 -13.91 11.00 -15.45
N ALA A 121 -13.20 9.95 -15.05
CA ALA A 121 -13.06 8.74 -15.86
C ALA A 121 -12.85 7.49 -15.01
N GLY A 122 -13.17 6.32 -15.57
CA GLY A 122 -12.93 5.04 -14.92
C GLY A 122 -13.96 4.70 -13.83
N LEU A 123 -13.51 3.97 -12.81
CA LEU A 123 -14.41 3.36 -11.82
C LEU A 123 -15.13 4.39 -10.95
N TRP A 124 -14.51 5.51 -10.60
CA TRP A 124 -15.15 6.53 -9.72
C TRP A 124 -16.47 7.08 -10.26
N PRO A 125 -16.54 7.71 -11.44
CA PRO A 125 -17.80 8.22 -11.97
C PRO A 125 -18.78 7.10 -12.32
N LYS A 126 -18.30 5.90 -12.68
CA LYS A 126 -19.14 4.77 -13.06
C LYS A 126 -19.79 4.06 -11.87
N GLY A 127 -19.08 3.99 -10.74
CA GLY A 127 -19.60 3.50 -9.46
C GLY A 127 -20.25 4.60 -8.60
N GLY A 128 -20.49 5.79 -9.14
CA GLY A 128 -21.12 6.90 -8.40
C GLY A 128 -20.35 7.33 -7.14
N PHE A 129 -19.03 7.11 -7.10
CA PHE A 129 -18.19 7.26 -5.91
C PHE A 129 -18.68 6.47 -4.66
N GLY A 130 -19.59 5.50 -4.86
CA GLY A 130 -20.17 4.65 -3.83
C GLY A 130 -21.41 5.20 -3.13
N ASP A 131 -22.05 6.27 -3.60
CA ASP A 131 -23.12 7.03 -2.92
C ASP A 131 -24.31 6.23 -2.30
N ASP A 132 -24.68 5.10 -2.90
CA ASP A 132 -25.75 4.20 -2.45
C ASP A 132 -25.23 2.89 -1.80
N MET A 133 -23.93 2.81 -1.53
CA MET A 133 -23.29 1.66 -0.88
C MET A 133 -23.08 1.87 0.61
N ILE A 134 -23.29 0.82 1.39
CA ILE A 134 -23.07 0.79 2.84
C ILE A 134 -21.94 -0.20 3.14
N ILE A 135 -20.82 0.30 3.66
CA ILE A 135 -19.67 -0.50 4.06
C ILE A 135 -19.67 -0.64 5.58
N GLY A 136 -19.77 -1.87 6.06
CA GLY A 136 -19.55 -2.25 7.45
C GLY A 136 -18.06 -2.42 7.75
N ILE A 137 -17.53 -1.72 8.75
CA ILE A 137 -16.16 -1.87 9.22
C ILE A 137 -16.19 -2.49 10.61
N LEU A 138 -15.55 -3.64 10.78
CA LEU A 138 -15.39 -4.31 12.07
C LEU A 138 -13.96 -4.07 12.57
N ASP A 139 -13.81 -3.26 13.61
CA ASP A 139 -12.49 -2.74 14.00
C ASP A 139 -12.47 -2.22 15.46
N THR A 140 -11.55 -1.32 15.81
CA THR A 140 -11.37 -0.69 17.15
C THR A 140 -12.34 0.46 17.45
N GLY A 141 -13.31 0.70 16.58
CA GLY A 141 -14.27 1.80 16.70
C GLY A 141 -13.99 2.95 15.75
N ILE A 142 -14.64 4.08 15.97
CA ILE A 142 -14.48 5.27 15.13
C ILE A 142 -14.33 6.56 15.93
N TRP A 143 -13.50 7.49 15.43
CA TRP A 143 -13.47 8.89 15.87
C TRP A 143 -14.42 9.74 15.01
N PRO A 144 -15.71 9.88 15.38
CA PRO A 144 -16.74 10.44 14.50
C PRO A 144 -16.53 11.91 14.15
N GLU A 145 -15.78 12.66 14.96
CA GLU A 145 -15.52 14.08 14.74
C GLU A 145 -14.55 14.36 13.58
N SER A 146 -13.78 13.36 13.14
CA SER A 146 -12.80 13.53 12.05
C SER A 146 -13.44 14.14 10.81
N GLU A 147 -12.72 15.06 10.16
CA GLU A 147 -13.16 15.68 8.91
C GLU A 147 -13.43 14.64 7.80
N SER A 148 -12.77 13.47 7.88
CA SER A 148 -12.98 12.35 6.96
C SER A 148 -14.39 11.73 7.07
N PHE A 149 -15.16 12.02 8.12
CA PHE A 149 -16.51 11.50 8.32
C PHE A 149 -17.59 12.58 8.28
N LYS A 150 -17.27 13.78 7.76
CA LYS A 150 -18.29 14.77 7.42
C LYS A 150 -19.11 14.34 6.22
N ASP A 151 -20.36 14.74 6.19
CA ASP A 151 -21.36 14.28 5.22
C ASP A 151 -21.80 15.37 4.22
N HIS A 152 -20.96 16.39 4.05
CA HIS A 152 -21.20 17.48 3.12
C HIS A 152 -21.46 16.97 1.69
N GLY A 153 -22.61 17.35 1.13
CA GLY A 153 -23.01 16.95 -0.22
C GLY A 153 -23.49 15.51 -0.36
N MET A 154 -23.67 14.77 0.75
CA MET A 154 -24.21 13.41 0.69
C MET A 154 -25.75 13.40 0.61
N PRO A 155 -26.34 12.47 -0.16
CA PRO A 155 -27.78 12.27 -0.18
C PRO A 155 -28.30 11.76 1.17
N PRO A 156 -29.62 11.74 1.41
CA PRO A 156 -30.20 11.06 2.57
C PRO A 156 -29.71 9.62 2.72
N VAL A 157 -29.75 9.09 3.94
CA VAL A 157 -29.40 7.69 4.22
C VAL A 157 -30.37 6.75 3.48
N PRO A 158 -29.90 5.67 2.83
CA PRO A 158 -30.79 4.74 2.12
C PRO A 158 -31.89 4.17 3.03
N GLU A 159 -33.14 4.13 2.55
CA GLU A 159 -34.31 3.65 3.33
C GLU A 159 -34.22 2.19 3.76
N ARG A 160 -33.35 1.40 3.11
CA ARG A 160 -33.08 0.01 3.45
C ARG A 160 -32.20 -0.17 4.69
N TRP A 161 -31.52 0.88 5.13
CA TRP A 161 -30.67 0.84 6.33
C TRP A 161 -31.50 0.55 7.58
N ARG A 162 -31.01 -0.34 8.43
CA ARG A 162 -31.68 -0.75 9.69
C ARG A 162 -30.83 -0.55 10.93
N GLY A 163 -29.54 -0.28 10.78
CA GLY A 163 -28.64 -0.08 11.90
C GLY A 163 -28.91 1.20 12.70
N ILE A 164 -28.30 1.25 13.88
CA ILE A 164 -28.50 2.32 14.86
C ILE A 164 -27.20 3.04 15.21
N CYS A 165 -27.34 4.22 15.82
CA CYS A 165 -26.24 4.91 16.48
C CYS A 165 -26.30 4.62 17.98
N GLU A 166 -25.53 3.63 18.43
CA GLU A 166 -25.49 3.18 19.81
C GLU A 166 -24.88 4.27 20.71
N LYS A 167 -25.53 4.51 21.87
CA LYS A 167 -25.01 5.45 22.88
C LYS A 167 -24.09 4.72 23.84
N GLY A 168 -22.99 5.35 24.21
CA GLY A 168 -22.06 4.84 25.22
C GLY A 168 -21.17 5.95 25.78
N ILE A 169 -20.08 5.57 26.43
CA ILE A 169 -19.08 6.51 26.97
C ILE A 169 -18.56 7.41 25.85
N ASP A 170 -18.66 8.73 26.05
CA ASP A 170 -18.25 9.77 25.11
C ASP A 170 -18.78 9.61 23.67
N PHE A 171 -19.89 8.89 23.51
CA PHE A 171 -20.51 8.64 22.22
C PHE A 171 -22.04 8.72 22.34
N ASN A 172 -22.63 9.78 21.78
CA ASN A 172 -24.08 9.94 21.72
C ASN A 172 -24.61 9.72 20.29
N SER A 173 -25.93 9.54 20.14
CA SER A 173 -26.55 9.23 18.85
C SER A 173 -26.46 10.34 17.80
N SER A 174 -26.07 11.56 18.17
CA SER A 174 -25.87 12.67 17.21
C SER A 174 -24.54 12.60 16.46
N TYR A 175 -23.64 11.69 16.84
CA TYR A 175 -22.39 11.45 16.11
C TYR A 175 -22.59 10.74 14.77
N CYS A 176 -23.70 10.00 14.61
CA CYS A 176 -24.07 9.48 13.31
C CYS A 176 -24.72 10.58 12.47
N ASN A 177 -24.36 10.61 11.20
CA ASN A 177 -24.78 11.58 10.21
C ASN A 177 -25.07 10.84 8.89
N LYS A 178 -25.08 11.52 7.73
CA LYS A 178 -25.31 10.82 6.44
C LYS A 178 -24.07 10.06 5.95
N LYS A 179 -22.89 10.27 6.56
CA LYS A 179 -21.64 9.56 6.25
C LYS A 179 -21.47 8.34 7.15
N LEU A 180 -21.33 8.55 8.45
CA LEU A 180 -21.36 7.52 9.49
C LEU A 180 -22.82 7.28 9.86
N ILE A 181 -23.46 6.28 9.26
CA ILE A 181 -24.92 6.08 9.38
C ILE A 181 -25.31 5.17 10.55
N GLY A 182 -24.35 4.43 11.10
CA GLY A 182 -24.51 3.66 12.34
C GLY A 182 -23.18 3.31 12.96
N ALA A 183 -23.21 3.10 14.27
CA ALA A 183 -22.04 2.80 15.07
C ALA A 183 -22.46 1.98 16.28
N ARG A 184 -21.84 0.82 16.48
CA ARG A 184 -22.17 -0.15 17.53
C ARG A 184 -20.91 -0.73 18.17
N SER A 185 -21.03 -1.24 19.38
CA SER A 185 -19.92 -1.82 20.13
C SER A 185 -20.27 -3.18 20.75
N PHE A 186 -19.36 -4.14 20.67
CA PHE A 186 -19.55 -5.53 21.11
C PHE A 186 -18.42 -5.90 22.07
N SER A 187 -18.72 -5.91 23.35
CA SER A 187 -17.72 -6.18 24.42
C SER A 187 -18.21 -7.21 25.45
N LYS A 188 -19.29 -7.94 25.15
CA LYS A 188 -19.91 -8.86 26.11
C LYS A 188 -19.03 -10.08 26.34
N GLY A 189 -18.40 -10.60 25.29
CA GLY A 189 -17.43 -11.69 25.39
C GLY A 189 -16.23 -11.32 26.23
N LEU A 190 -15.62 -10.16 25.95
CA LEU A 190 -14.51 -9.61 26.74
C LEU A 190 -14.88 -9.44 28.22
N LYS A 191 -16.03 -8.82 28.51
CA LYS A 191 -16.50 -8.60 29.89
C LYS A 191 -16.74 -9.91 30.65
N GLN A 192 -17.23 -10.94 29.96
CA GLN A 192 -17.46 -12.26 30.56
C GLN A 192 -16.17 -12.94 31.01
N LEU A 193 -15.05 -12.67 30.34
CA LEU A 193 -13.71 -13.14 30.72
C LEU A 193 -13.11 -12.34 31.89
N GLY A 194 -13.84 -11.38 32.45
CA GLY A 194 -13.36 -10.51 33.53
C GLY A 194 -12.42 -9.39 33.04
N ILE A 195 -12.20 -9.28 31.72
CA ILE A 195 -11.43 -8.18 31.12
C ILE A 195 -12.28 -6.92 31.20
N LYS A 196 -11.83 -5.95 31.98
CA LYS A 196 -12.49 -4.65 32.13
C LYS A 196 -11.97 -3.69 31.08
N ILE A 197 -12.88 -3.05 30.35
CA ILE A 197 -12.53 -1.92 29.49
C ILE A 197 -12.19 -0.74 30.40
N SER A 198 -10.92 -0.36 30.43
CA SER A 198 -10.43 0.75 31.26
C SER A 198 -11.01 2.06 30.74
N PRO A 199 -11.68 2.89 31.57
CA PRO A 199 -12.13 4.21 31.16
C PRO A 199 -10.99 5.18 30.81
N ARG A 200 -9.73 4.82 31.13
CA ARG A 200 -8.54 5.61 30.79
C ARG A 200 -7.91 5.17 29.47
N ASP A 201 -8.04 3.89 29.15
CA ASP A 201 -7.31 3.26 28.05
C ASP A 201 -8.24 2.81 26.92
N ASP A 202 -9.56 2.94 27.07
CA ASP A 202 -10.52 2.81 25.98
C ASP A 202 -11.93 3.33 26.35
N TYR A 203 -12.88 3.23 25.41
CA TYR A 203 -14.28 3.56 25.58
C TYR A 203 -15.17 2.32 25.42
N ASP A 204 -16.03 2.08 26.42
CA ASP A 204 -17.15 1.13 26.30
C ASP A 204 -18.30 1.78 25.51
N SER A 205 -18.01 2.03 24.23
CA SER A 205 -18.87 2.64 23.23
C SER A 205 -18.27 2.39 21.84
N PRO A 206 -18.95 2.81 20.75
CA PRO A 206 -18.37 2.72 19.40
C PRO A 206 -17.18 3.66 19.15
N ARG A 207 -16.81 4.52 20.11
CA ARG A 207 -15.69 5.47 19.97
C ARG A 207 -14.36 4.72 19.87
N ASP A 208 -13.53 5.16 18.92
CA ASP A 208 -12.15 4.69 18.78
C ASP A 208 -11.24 5.36 19.81
N TYR A 209 -10.46 4.55 20.51
CA TYR A 209 -9.32 5.00 21.32
C TYR A 209 -7.99 4.72 20.61
N PHE A 210 -7.91 3.62 19.87
CA PHE A 210 -6.66 3.11 19.33
C PHE A 210 -6.26 3.79 18.02
N GLY A 211 -7.23 4.21 17.20
CA GLY A 211 -7.02 4.92 15.94
C GLY A 211 -7.11 4.03 14.69
N HIS A 212 -6.92 2.72 14.84
CA HIS A 212 -6.91 1.78 13.72
C HIS A 212 -8.25 1.73 12.97
N GLY A 213 -9.38 1.64 13.68
CA GLY A 213 -10.70 1.66 13.06
C GLY A 213 -11.05 2.97 12.37
N THR A 214 -10.59 4.10 12.91
CA THR A 214 -10.66 5.42 12.26
C THR A 214 -9.84 5.45 10.96
N HIS A 215 -8.64 4.87 10.99
CA HIS A 215 -7.72 4.80 9.85
C HIS A 215 -8.27 3.92 8.72
N THR A 216 -8.72 2.71 9.05
CA THR A 216 -9.29 1.77 8.07
C THR A 216 -10.60 2.30 7.48
N SER A 217 -11.47 2.89 8.31
CA SER A 217 -12.73 3.50 7.86
C SER A 217 -12.53 4.66 6.89
N SER A 218 -11.57 5.54 7.18
CA SER A 218 -11.25 6.70 6.32
C SER A 218 -10.50 6.27 5.06
N THR A 219 -9.71 5.19 5.09
CA THR A 219 -9.13 4.58 3.88
C THR A 219 -10.21 4.04 2.94
N ALA A 220 -11.21 3.32 3.46
CA ALA A 220 -12.28 2.77 2.65
C ALA A 220 -13.23 3.84 2.12
N THR A 221 -13.70 4.73 3.00
CA THR A 221 -14.82 5.62 2.72
C THR A 221 -14.53 7.10 2.95
N GLY A 222 -13.40 7.52 3.49
CA GLY A 222 -13.17 8.91 3.92
C GLY A 222 -13.64 9.98 2.92
N SER A 223 -14.39 10.96 3.43
CA SER A 223 -14.72 12.19 2.72
C SER A 223 -13.44 12.95 2.37
N ARG A 224 -13.53 13.86 1.40
CA ARG A 224 -12.37 14.67 0.99
C ARG A 224 -11.98 15.65 2.10
N VAL A 225 -10.73 15.56 2.57
CA VAL A 225 -10.15 16.49 3.54
C VAL A 225 -8.91 17.14 2.93
N ALA A 226 -8.98 18.44 2.68
CA ALA A 226 -7.85 19.20 2.15
C ALA A 226 -6.78 19.43 3.22
N ASN A 227 -5.52 19.61 2.79
CA ASN A 227 -4.36 19.89 3.62
C ASN A 227 -4.08 18.81 4.70
N ALA A 228 -4.53 17.58 4.46
CA ALA A 228 -4.17 16.42 5.27
C ALA A 228 -2.69 16.14 5.11
N ASN A 229 -2.00 15.96 6.23
CA ASN A 229 -0.57 15.66 6.29
C ASN A 229 -0.28 14.96 7.62
N TYR A 230 0.82 14.21 7.67
CA TYR A 230 1.40 13.73 8.91
C TYR A 230 2.65 14.54 9.19
N PHE A 231 2.51 15.59 10.00
CA PHE A 231 3.59 16.53 10.33
C PHE A 231 4.40 16.96 9.10
N GLY A 232 3.74 17.49 8.06
CA GLY A 232 4.35 17.93 6.81
C GLY A 232 4.63 16.83 5.78
N TYR A 233 4.65 15.54 6.17
CA TYR A 233 4.72 14.43 5.22
C TYR A 233 3.38 14.17 4.54
N ALA A 234 3.44 13.67 3.29
CA ALA A 234 2.27 13.30 2.51
C ALA A 234 1.21 14.42 2.41
N GLU A 235 1.65 15.68 2.36
CA GLU A 235 0.72 16.79 2.28
C GLU A 235 -0.17 16.71 1.03
N GLY A 236 -1.48 16.84 1.22
CA GLY A 236 -2.45 16.84 0.13
C GLY A 236 -3.89 16.73 0.60
N THR A 237 -4.75 16.11 -0.21
CA THR A 237 -6.18 15.89 0.07
C THR A 237 -6.47 14.44 0.45
N ALA A 238 -6.60 14.10 1.72
CA ALA A 238 -7.02 12.75 2.08
C ALA A 238 -8.43 12.45 1.53
N VAL A 239 -8.61 11.25 0.97
CA VAL A 239 -9.90 10.78 0.45
C VAL A 239 -9.89 9.25 0.44
N GLY A 240 -10.99 8.64 0.88
CA GLY A 240 -11.17 7.20 0.80
C GLY A 240 -11.39 6.72 -0.63
N VAL A 241 -11.27 5.42 -0.82
CA VAL A 241 -11.48 4.79 -2.13
C VAL A 241 -12.91 4.99 -2.64
N ALA A 242 -13.92 4.85 -1.79
CA ALA A 242 -15.33 5.10 -2.08
C ALA A 242 -15.87 6.30 -1.26
N PRO A 243 -15.56 7.55 -1.64
CA PRO A 243 -15.75 8.70 -0.77
C PRO A 243 -17.22 9.06 -0.50
N LEU A 244 -18.17 8.60 -1.32
CA LEU A 244 -19.60 8.79 -1.08
C LEU A 244 -20.29 7.56 -0.47
N ALA A 245 -19.58 6.44 -0.27
CA ALA A 245 -20.14 5.29 0.44
C ALA A 245 -20.48 5.63 1.89
N ARG A 246 -21.55 5.04 2.40
CA ARG A 246 -21.95 5.11 3.80
C ARG A 246 -21.09 4.18 4.62
N LEU A 247 -20.83 4.60 5.85
CA LEU A 247 -20.02 3.86 6.81
C LEU A 247 -20.88 3.40 7.97
N ALA A 248 -20.76 2.13 8.33
CA ALA A 248 -21.29 1.56 9.55
C ALA A 248 -20.15 0.95 10.37
N MET A 249 -19.93 1.43 11.59
CA MET A 249 -18.86 0.96 12.46
C MET A 249 -19.37 -0.09 13.45
N TYR A 250 -18.67 -1.21 13.56
CA TYR A 250 -18.91 -2.27 14.54
C TYR A 250 -17.62 -2.48 15.32
N LYS A 251 -17.51 -1.83 16.48
CA LYS A 251 -16.35 -1.98 17.36
C LYS A 251 -16.38 -3.35 18.02
N VAL A 252 -15.41 -4.20 17.67
CA VAL A 252 -15.23 -5.54 18.22
C VAL A 252 -13.88 -5.70 18.92
N LEU A 253 -12.94 -4.79 18.63
CA LEU A 253 -11.64 -4.71 19.27
C LEU A 253 -11.62 -3.59 20.31
N PHE A 254 -11.04 -3.88 21.47
CA PHE A 254 -10.87 -2.91 22.55
C PHE A 254 -9.42 -2.97 23.01
N LEU A 255 -8.88 -1.82 23.42
CA LEU A 255 -7.59 -1.79 24.07
C LEU A 255 -7.70 -2.51 25.42
N ASN A 256 -6.97 -3.60 25.53
CA ASN A 256 -6.77 -4.40 26.72
C ASN A 256 -5.33 -4.94 26.69
N ASP A 257 -4.87 -5.58 27.75
CA ASP A 257 -3.48 -6.07 27.85
C ASP A 257 -3.08 -7.06 26.73
N THR A 258 -4.04 -7.65 25.99
CA THR A 258 -3.78 -8.61 24.90
C THR A 258 -4.05 -8.05 23.50
N TYR A 259 -4.73 -6.91 23.35
CA TYR A 259 -5.09 -6.29 22.06
C TYR A 259 -5.93 -7.22 21.16
N GLU A 260 -6.60 -8.20 21.76
CA GLU A 260 -7.39 -9.22 21.05
C GLU A 260 -8.89 -8.91 21.08
N SER A 261 -9.60 -9.36 20.04
CA SER A 261 -11.06 -9.42 20.03
C SER A 261 -11.54 -10.76 20.58
N ALA A 262 -12.61 -10.75 21.37
CA ALA A 262 -13.30 -11.99 21.68
C ALA A 262 -14.01 -12.51 20.42
N SER A 263 -13.85 -13.80 20.11
CA SER A 263 -14.49 -14.44 18.95
C SER A 263 -16.01 -14.26 18.92
N SER A 264 -16.66 -14.29 20.09
CA SER A 264 -18.10 -14.06 20.25
C SER A 264 -18.50 -12.63 19.93
N ASP A 265 -17.71 -11.64 20.33
CA ASP A 265 -17.95 -10.23 20.04
C ASP A 265 -17.74 -9.95 18.53
N THR A 266 -16.69 -10.51 17.91
CA THR A 266 -16.50 -10.44 16.45
C THR A 266 -17.69 -11.05 15.71
N LEU A 267 -18.10 -12.27 16.05
CA LEU A 267 -19.21 -12.93 15.36
C LEU A 267 -20.53 -12.16 15.53
N ALA A 268 -20.79 -11.60 16.72
CA ALA A 268 -21.94 -10.74 16.96
C ALA A 268 -21.91 -9.45 16.12
N GLY A 269 -20.72 -8.85 15.96
CA GLY A 269 -20.53 -7.70 15.07
C GLY A 269 -20.83 -8.04 13.61
N ILE A 270 -20.40 -9.21 13.13
CA ILE A 270 -20.69 -9.67 11.76
C ILE A 270 -22.20 -9.91 11.58
N ASP A 271 -22.81 -10.63 12.51
CA ASP A 271 -24.25 -10.94 12.48
C ASP A 271 -25.09 -9.66 12.46
N GLN A 272 -24.74 -8.70 13.31
CA GLN A 272 -25.42 -7.41 13.33
C GLN A 272 -25.22 -6.62 12.04
N ALA A 273 -24.02 -6.65 11.45
CA ALA A 273 -23.79 -5.97 10.18
C ALA A 273 -24.66 -6.54 9.05
N ILE A 274 -24.86 -7.85 9.03
CA ILE A 274 -25.77 -8.53 8.09
C ILE A 274 -27.22 -8.09 8.35
N GLU A 275 -27.66 -8.07 9.60
CA GLU A 275 -29.03 -7.64 9.98
C GLU A 275 -29.29 -6.17 9.62
N ASP A 276 -28.31 -5.30 9.86
CA ASP A 276 -28.41 -3.86 9.61
C ASP A 276 -28.48 -3.52 8.11
N GLY A 277 -28.09 -4.47 7.25
CA GLY A 277 -28.23 -4.40 5.80
C GLY A 277 -27.03 -3.77 5.09
N VAL A 278 -25.80 -4.02 5.56
CA VAL A 278 -24.58 -3.61 4.85
C VAL A 278 -24.46 -4.32 3.50
N ASP A 279 -23.81 -3.70 2.52
CA ASP A 279 -23.53 -4.32 1.22
C ASP A 279 -22.18 -5.02 1.17
N LEU A 280 -21.22 -4.47 1.92
CA LEU A 280 -19.86 -4.97 2.00
C LEU A 280 -19.35 -4.87 3.44
N MET A 281 -18.43 -5.75 3.81
CA MET A 281 -17.73 -5.71 5.08
C MET A 281 -16.21 -5.73 4.88
N SER A 282 -15.49 -4.97 5.70
CA SER A 282 -14.05 -5.09 5.87
C SER A 282 -13.70 -5.44 7.29
N MET A 283 -12.85 -6.46 7.43
CA MET A 283 -12.29 -6.92 8.70
C MET A 283 -10.77 -6.86 8.61
N SER A 284 -10.18 -5.88 9.30
CA SER A 284 -8.73 -5.74 9.44
C SER A 284 -8.26 -6.45 10.71
N LEU A 285 -8.74 -7.68 10.90
CA LEU A 285 -8.41 -8.58 12.00
C LEU A 285 -8.44 -10.03 11.49
N GLY A 286 -7.87 -10.94 12.28
CA GLY A 286 -7.84 -12.36 11.98
C GLY A 286 -7.68 -13.18 13.25
N PHE A 287 -8.17 -14.41 13.21
CA PHE A 287 -7.87 -15.43 14.21
C PHE A 287 -6.86 -16.41 13.62
N ILE A 288 -6.19 -17.18 14.45
CA ILE A 288 -5.38 -18.31 13.97
C ILE A 288 -6.28 -19.21 13.11
N GLU A 289 -5.75 -19.71 12.00
CA GLU A 289 -6.53 -20.60 11.12
C GLU A 289 -6.88 -21.90 11.84
N THR A 290 -8.18 -22.10 12.01
CA THR A 290 -8.83 -23.33 12.50
C THR A 290 -9.78 -23.82 11.41
N PRO A 291 -10.32 -25.07 11.50
CA PRO A 291 -11.35 -25.53 10.58
C PRO A 291 -12.50 -24.53 10.43
N TYR A 292 -13.08 -24.42 9.24
CA TYR A 292 -14.03 -23.35 8.91
C TYR A 292 -15.27 -23.30 9.80
N TRP A 293 -15.66 -24.42 10.41
CA TRP A 293 -16.80 -24.52 11.32
C TRP A 293 -16.49 -24.02 12.75
N GLU A 294 -15.21 -23.80 13.09
CA GLU A 294 -14.78 -23.22 14.37
C GLU A 294 -14.37 -21.75 14.23
N ASN A 295 -13.93 -21.33 13.04
CA ASN A 295 -13.40 -19.99 12.83
C ASN A 295 -14.54 -18.95 12.71
N PRO A 296 -14.65 -17.97 13.63
CA PRO A 296 -15.79 -17.03 13.67
C PRO A 296 -15.89 -16.13 12.44
N ILE A 297 -14.75 -15.71 11.87
CA ILE A 297 -14.74 -14.90 10.65
C ILE A 297 -15.19 -15.75 9.47
N SER A 298 -14.75 -17.00 9.38
CA SER A 298 -15.18 -17.93 8.30
C SER A 298 -16.69 -18.18 8.35
N LEU A 299 -17.24 -18.46 9.53
CA LEU A 299 -18.67 -18.65 9.75
C LEU A 299 -19.49 -17.41 9.36
N GLY A 300 -19.11 -16.25 9.91
CA GLY A 300 -19.80 -15.00 9.66
C GLY A 300 -19.69 -14.54 8.20
N ALA A 301 -18.52 -14.71 7.58
CA ALA A 301 -18.32 -14.40 6.16
C ALA A 301 -19.15 -15.31 5.24
N PHE A 302 -19.36 -16.58 5.61
CA PHE A 302 -20.26 -17.44 4.86
C PHE A 302 -21.72 -16.96 4.97
N ALA A 303 -22.15 -16.50 6.15
CA ALA A 303 -23.48 -15.88 6.34
C ALA A 303 -23.66 -14.63 5.49
N ALA A 304 -22.65 -13.78 5.46
CA ALA A 304 -22.63 -12.58 4.65
C ALA A 304 -22.75 -12.93 3.15
N LEU A 305 -21.98 -13.91 2.69
CA LEU A 305 -22.01 -14.39 1.30
C LEU A 305 -23.42 -14.85 0.89
N GLU A 306 -24.12 -15.62 1.73
CA GLU A 306 -25.48 -16.09 1.44
C GLU A 306 -26.48 -14.94 1.27
N LYS A 307 -26.19 -13.77 1.85
CA LYS A 307 -26.98 -12.54 1.70
C LYS A 307 -26.48 -11.64 0.57
N GLY A 308 -25.48 -12.08 -0.20
CA GLY A 308 -24.88 -11.30 -1.28
C GLY A 308 -23.96 -10.18 -0.81
N ILE A 309 -23.49 -10.25 0.44
CA ILE A 309 -22.58 -9.27 1.04
C ILE A 309 -21.14 -9.66 0.69
N PHE A 310 -20.36 -8.70 0.21
CA PHE A 310 -18.95 -8.92 -0.11
C PHE A 310 -18.08 -8.77 1.15
N VAL A 311 -17.14 -9.68 1.38
CA VAL A 311 -16.27 -9.65 2.56
C VAL A 311 -14.80 -9.55 2.15
N SER A 312 -14.13 -8.49 2.63
CA SER A 312 -12.69 -8.28 2.52
C SER A 312 -12.03 -8.47 3.88
N CYS A 313 -10.95 -9.27 3.92
CA CYS A 313 -10.14 -9.42 5.12
C CYS A 313 -8.66 -9.25 4.82
N SER A 314 -7.93 -8.69 5.79
CA SER A 314 -6.47 -8.65 5.76
C SER A 314 -5.87 -10.05 5.77
N ALA A 315 -4.79 -10.29 5.03
CA ALA A 315 -4.09 -11.58 5.01
C ALA A 315 -3.39 -11.92 6.35
N GLY A 316 -2.96 -10.90 7.09
CA GLY A 316 -2.15 -11.02 8.29
C GLY A 316 -0.77 -10.37 8.11
N ASN A 317 -0.09 -10.10 9.22
CA ASN A 317 1.22 -9.42 9.25
C ASN A 317 2.32 -10.33 9.82
N ARG A 318 2.21 -11.65 9.61
CA ARG A 318 3.16 -12.67 10.13
C ARG A 318 4.06 -13.27 9.05
N GLY A 319 4.16 -12.59 7.90
CA GLY A 319 5.16 -12.94 6.89
C GLY A 319 6.58 -12.85 7.44
N PRO A 320 7.59 -13.33 6.70
CA PRO A 320 7.53 -13.75 5.30
C PRO A 320 7.40 -15.27 5.09
N HIS A 321 7.27 -16.06 6.16
CA HIS A 321 7.20 -17.51 6.04
C HIS A 321 5.86 -17.99 5.44
N ALA A 322 5.89 -19.16 4.78
CA ALA A 322 4.69 -19.83 4.26
C ALA A 322 3.69 -20.15 5.38
N TYR A 323 2.43 -20.41 5.01
CA TYR A 323 1.36 -20.83 5.93
C TYR A 323 1.08 -19.84 7.07
N THR A 324 1.21 -18.54 6.78
CA THR A 324 1.02 -17.44 7.74
C THR A 324 -0.27 -16.65 7.49
N ILE A 325 -1.06 -17.01 6.47
CA ILE A 325 -2.41 -16.46 6.23
C ILE A 325 -3.34 -16.76 7.41
N LEU A 326 -4.16 -15.79 7.79
CA LEU A 326 -5.18 -15.93 8.86
C LEU A 326 -6.62 -16.08 8.34
N ASN A 327 -6.91 -15.51 7.17
CA ASN A 327 -8.27 -15.39 6.62
C ASN A 327 -8.40 -16.13 5.28
N GLY A 328 -8.03 -17.42 5.22
CA GLY A 328 -7.90 -18.18 3.97
C GLY A 328 -9.18 -18.84 3.42
N ALA A 329 -10.36 -18.59 3.99
CA ALA A 329 -11.59 -19.24 3.49
C ALA A 329 -11.93 -18.82 2.02
N PRO A 330 -12.39 -19.72 1.14
CA PRO A 330 -12.64 -19.42 -0.28
C PRO A 330 -13.75 -18.40 -0.56
N TRP A 331 -14.61 -18.11 0.42
CA TRP A 331 -15.65 -17.09 0.30
C TRP A 331 -15.21 -15.71 0.79
N ILE A 332 -14.03 -15.59 1.39
CA ILE A 332 -13.41 -14.32 1.81
C ILE A 332 -12.48 -13.83 0.69
N THR A 333 -12.45 -12.52 0.45
CA THR A 333 -11.37 -11.90 -0.34
C THR A 333 -10.24 -11.51 0.59
N THR A 334 -9.11 -12.22 0.50
CA THR A 334 -7.95 -12.12 1.40
C THR A 334 -6.89 -11.24 0.77
N VAL A 335 -6.48 -10.17 1.46
CA VAL A 335 -5.71 -9.08 0.84
C VAL A 335 -4.30 -8.99 1.41
N GLY A 336 -3.29 -9.13 0.53
CA GLY A 336 -1.89 -8.87 0.84
C GLY A 336 -1.54 -7.37 0.85
N ALA A 337 -0.40 -6.99 1.42
CA ALA A 337 0.03 -5.59 1.50
C ALA A 337 1.16 -5.29 0.51
N GLY A 338 0.92 -4.33 -0.38
CA GLY A 338 1.92 -3.80 -1.31
C GLY A 338 2.34 -2.37 -0.97
N THR A 339 3.54 -1.97 -1.38
CA THR A 339 3.97 -0.57 -1.34
C THR A 339 3.25 0.28 -2.39
N ILE A 340 3.30 1.58 -2.20
CA ILE A 340 2.97 2.57 -3.24
C ILE A 340 4.26 3.22 -3.75
N ASP A 341 4.17 3.98 -4.84
CA ASP A 341 5.29 4.75 -5.39
C ASP A 341 5.56 6.07 -4.62
N ARG A 342 5.18 6.13 -3.34
CA ARG A 342 5.52 7.20 -2.40
C ARG A 342 6.53 6.68 -1.40
N GLY A 343 7.51 7.49 -1.05
CA GLY A 343 8.42 7.21 0.06
C GLY A 343 8.70 8.45 0.88
N PHE A 344 8.95 8.25 2.17
CA PHE A 344 9.31 9.33 3.10
C PHE A 344 10.81 9.33 3.38
N ALA A 345 11.40 10.51 3.28
CA ALA A 345 12.84 10.66 3.31
C ALA A 345 13.32 11.81 4.20
N ALA A 346 14.60 11.73 4.52
CA ALA A 346 15.44 12.85 4.90
C ALA A 346 16.53 12.99 3.85
N SER A 347 16.66 14.18 3.28
CA SER A 347 17.71 14.50 2.32
C SER A 347 18.98 14.86 3.08
N VAL A 348 20.07 14.14 2.82
CA VAL A 348 21.37 14.32 3.47
C VAL A 348 22.38 14.80 2.44
N THR A 349 22.85 16.03 2.60
CA THR A 349 23.86 16.65 1.73
C THR A 349 25.23 16.54 2.38
N LEU A 350 26.20 15.97 1.67
CA LEU A 350 27.58 15.81 2.11
C LEU A 350 28.38 17.09 1.82
N GLY A 351 29.02 17.69 2.83
CA GLY A 351 29.84 18.90 2.69
C GLY A 351 29.12 20.08 2.03
N GLU A 352 29.85 20.95 1.34
CA GLU A 352 29.31 22.09 0.57
C GLU A 352 28.67 21.61 -0.76
N GLY A 353 27.73 20.65 -0.70
CA GLY A 353 27.04 20.14 -1.88
C GLY A 353 27.82 19.10 -2.69
N PHE A 354 28.74 18.35 -2.05
CA PHE A 354 29.54 17.31 -2.72
C PHE A 354 28.67 16.23 -3.35
N ALA A 355 27.70 15.73 -2.59
CA ALA A 355 26.69 14.78 -3.05
C ALA A 355 25.46 14.90 -2.14
N THR A 356 24.30 14.50 -2.64
CA THR A 356 23.07 14.35 -1.84
C THR A 356 22.61 12.90 -1.89
N VAL A 357 22.28 12.36 -0.73
CA VAL A 357 21.74 11.02 -0.55
C VAL A 357 20.40 11.12 0.18
N GLU A 358 19.46 10.24 -0.16
CA GLU A 358 18.13 10.22 0.47
C GLU A 358 18.08 9.06 1.46
N GLY A 359 17.98 9.37 2.76
CA GLY A 359 17.71 8.39 3.80
C GLY A 359 16.20 8.23 4.02
N LYS A 360 15.73 7.10 4.55
CA LYS A 360 14.32 6.96 4.96
C LYS A 360 14.07 7.70 6.28
N SER A 361 13.01 8.50 6.36
CA SER A 361 12.65 9.20 7.60
C SER A 361 11.20 9.66 7.62
N VAL A 362 10.58 9.60 8.80
CA VAL A 362 9.27 10.18 9.14
C VAL A 362 9.38 11.12 10.34
N TYR A 363 10.55 11.74 10.54
CA TYR A 363 10.81 12.62 11.67
C TYR A 363 9.92 13.88 11.62
N PRO A 364 9.10 14.15 12.64
CA PRO A 364 7.94 15.03 12.51
C PRO A 364 8.28 16.53 12.39
N GLU A 365 9.49 16.99 12.72
CA GLU A 365 9.81 18.41 12.59
C GLU A 365 10.37 18.77 11.22
N ASN A 366 10.02 19.99 10.77
CA ASN A 366 10.64 20.61 9.60
C ASN A 366 12.01 21.20 9.98
N LEU A 367 12.93 20.30 10.32
CA LEU A 367 14.26 20.68 10.76
C LEU A 367 15.24 20.64 9.59
N LEU A 368 16.05 21.69 9.51
CA LEU A 368 17.23 21.74 8.67
C LEU A 368 18.45 21.80 9.58
N VAL A 369 19.19 20.71 9.62
CA VAL A 369 20.40 20.59 10.43
C VAL A 369 21.59 20.88 9.52
N PHE A 370 22.48 21.78 9.92
CA PHE A 370 23.61 22.21 9.10
C PHE A 370 24.96 21.88 9.73
N GLY A 371 25.92 21.49 8.90
CA GLY A 371 27.33 21.40 9.25
C GLY A 371 27.64 20.39 10.35
N VAL A 372 26.83 19.34 10.50
CA VAL A 372 27.01 18.38 11.59
C VAL A 372 28.12 17.40 11.24
N PRO A 373 29.07 17.11 12.15
CA PRO A 373 30.13 16.15 11.85
C PRO A 373 29.58 14.76 11.51
N LEU A 374 30.11 14.13 10.47
CA LEU A 374 29.74 12.78 10.03
C LEU A 374 30.61 11.71 10.68
N TYR A 375 29.99 10.62 11.12
CA TYR A 375 30.66 9.39 11.53
C TYR A 375 30.20 8.21 10.66
N TYR A 376 31.15 7.55 9.99
CA TYR A 376 30.86 6.44 9.07
C TYR A 376 31.53 5.10 9.48
N GLY A 377 32.33 5.08 10.55
CA GLY A 377 32.97 3.84 11.02
C GLY A 377 33.99 3.21 10.05
N HIS A 378 34.48 3.99 9.07
CA HIS A 378 35.29 3.56 7.93
C HIS A 378 36.40 2.54 8.26
N GLY A 379 36.45 1.46 7.49
CA GLY A 379 37.44 0.38 7.62
C GLY A 379 37.12 -0.62 8.73
N ASN A 380 35.93 -0.53 9.33
CA ASN A 380 35.45 -1.46 10.33
C ASN A 380 33.96 -1.76 10.10
N THR A 381 33.70 -2.94 9.53
CA THR A 381 32.35 -3.39 9.16
C THR A 381 31.38 -3.33 10.34
N THR A 382 31.80 -3.65 11.57
CA THR A 382 30.91 -3.60 12.74
C THR A 382 30.54 -2.18 13.18
N LYS A 383 31.36 -1.18 12.85
CA LYS A 383 31.08 0.24 13.08
C LYS A 383 30.25 0.83 11.94
N GLU A 384 30.53 0.42 10.69
CA GLU A 384 29.76 0.80 9.49
C GLU A 384 28.31 0.28 9.56
N THR A 385 28.09 -0.97 10.01
CA THR A 385 26.76 -1.56 10.20
C THR A 385 26.14 -1.23 11.56
N CYS A 386 26.73 -0.30 12.32
CA CYS A 386 26.27 0.12 13.64
C CYS A 386 26.10 -1.01 14.67
N SER A 387 26.74 -2.16 14.45
CA SER A 387 26.66 -3.33 15.33
C SER A 387 27.53 -3.18 16.59
N SER A 388 28.53 -2.29 16.56
CA SER A 388 29.41 -1.98 17.68
C SER A 388 29.88 -0.51 17.61
N LEU A 389 29.07 0.41 18.13
CA LEU A 389 29.40 1.83 18.22
C LEU A 389 29.88 2.18 19.63
N ASP A 390 30.99 2.93 19.74
CA ASP A 390 31.42 3.52 21.02
C ASP A 390 30.68 4.87 21.19
N PRO A 391 29.88 5.07 22.27
CA PRO A 391 29.21 6.33 22.54
C PRO A 391 30.12 7.58 22.53
N LYS A 392 31.42 7.43 22.82
CA LYS A 392 32.39 8.53 22.75
C LYS A 392 32.76 8.91 21.31
N ASP A 393 32.78 7.94 20.40
CA ASP A 393 33.16 8.14 19.00
C ASP A 393 32.08 8.90 18.22
N ILE A 394 30.81 8.69 18.59
CA ILE A 394 29.61 9.19 17.91
C ILE A 394 29.01 10.44 18.57
N ALA A 395 29.53 10.88 19.72
CA ALA A 395 29.03 12.06 20.44
C ALA A 395 29.02 13.33 19.58
N GLY A 396 27.83 13.94 19.40
CA GLY A 396 27.64 15.14 18.60
C GLY A 396 27.83 14.96 17.09
N LYS A 397 27.82 13.70 16.61
CA LYS A 397 27.96 13.34 15.19
C LYS A 397 26.69 12.66 14.69
N ILE A 398 26.53 12.64 13.37
CA ILE A 398 25.49 11.86 12.69
C ILE A 398 26.12 10.58 12.16
N VAL A 399 25.46 9.45 12.39
CA VAL A 399 25.95 8.12 12.03
C VAL A 399 25.24 7.57 10.79
N ALA A 400 26.06 7.10 9.83
CA ALA A 400 25.81 6.16 8.73
C ALA A 400 24.73 6.47 7.66
N ILE A 401 25.07 6.06 6.44
CA ILE A 401 24.32 6.18 5.18
C ILE A 401 24.27 4.76 4.58
N SER A 402 23.19 4.41 3.88
CA SER A 402 22.98 3.08 3.29
C SER A 402 24.23 2.52 2.59
N PRO A 403 24.52 1.20 2.66
CA PRO A 403 25.62 0.59 1.90
C PRO A 403 25.58 0.91 0.39
N SER A 404 24.38 1.10 -0.19
CA SER A 404 24.21 1.51 -1.59
C SER A 404 24.75 2.89 -1.91
N ASP A 405 24.82 3.77 -0.92
CA ASP A 405 25.37 5.12 -1.02
C ASP A 405 26.75 5.23 -0.34
N GLY A 406 27.24 4.11 0.20
CA GLY A 406 28.52 4.00 0.89
C GLY A 406 29.69 4.44 0.03
N GLU A 407 29.70 4.12 -1.27
CA GLU A 407 30.74 4.55 -2.20
C GLU A 407 30.84 6.09 -2.29
N LYS A 408 29.69 6.79 -2.35
CA LYS A 408 29.66 8.26 -2.41
C LYS A 408 30.18 8.87 -1.11
N VAL A 409 29.86 8.23 0.01
CA VAL A 409 30.31 8.65 1.34
C VAL A 409 31.80 8.40 1.50
N GLU A 410 32.32 7.26 1.07
CA GLU A 410 33.74 6.96 1.07
C GLU A 410 34.54 7.92 0.19
N GLU A 411 34.03 8.23 -1.00
CA GLU A 411 34.65 9.24 -1.87
C GLU A 411 34.69 10.62 -1.21
N TYR A 412 33.63 11.00 -0.50
CA TYR A 412 33.57 12.23 0.27
C TYR A 412 34.59 12.23 1.43
N LEU A 413 34.63 11.16 2.21
CA LEU A 413 35.54 10.99 3.35
C LEU A 413 37.02 11.01 2.93
N ALA A 414 37.34 10.53 1.73
CA ALA A 414 38.70 10.61 1.19
C ALA A 414 39.14 12.05 0.86
N LYS A 415 38.19 12.96 0.60
CA LYS A 415 38.47 14.35 0.16
C LYS A 415 38.53 15.36 1.32
N THR A 416 38.05 15.01 2.51
CA THR A 416 38.04 15.92 3.67
C THR A 416 38.47 15.24 4.96
N LYS A 417 39.20 15.97 5.81
CA LYS A 417 39.58 15.53 7.17
C LYS A 417 38.53 15.87 8.23
N GLN A 418 37.55 16.72 7.89
CA GLN A 418 36.46 17.15 8.76
C GLN A 418 35.15 17.00 7.99
N PRO A 419 34.63 15.77 7.87
CA PRO A 419 33.41 15.53 7.12
C PRO A 419 32.21 16.07 7.88
N THR A 420 31.37 16.82 7.18
CA THR A 420 30.12 17.39 7.69
C THR A 420 28.96 17.04 6.77
N VAL A 421 27.75 17.06 7.32
CA VAL A 421 26.51 16.87 6.57
C VAL A 421 25.46 17.88 6.95
N ASP A 422 24.60 18.19 5.98
CA ASP A 422 23.36 18.92 6.16
C ASP A 422 22.19 17.94 6.00
N ILE A 423 21.15 18.04 6.84
CA ILE A 423 19.97 17.16 6.79
C ILE A 423 18.69 17.95 6.75
N LYS A 424 17.85 17.62 5.77
CA LYS A 424 16.50 18.14 5.62
C LYS A 424 15.46 17.03 5.81
N PHE A 425 14.57 17.19 6.79
CA PHE A 425 13.44 16.27 7.03
C PHE A 425 12.18 16.68 6.23
N GLN A 426 11.08 15.97 6.44
CA GLN A 426 9.79 16.21 5.77
C GLN A 426 9.84 16.11 4.24
N VAL A 427 10.68 15.22 3.70
CA VAL A 427 10.74 14.96 2.26
C VAL A 427 9.75 13.85 1.90
N THR A 428 8.83 14.14 0.99
CA THR A 428 7.91 13.15 0.40
C THR A 428 8.25 12.99 -1.07
N ASN A 429 8.75 11.81 -1.44
CA ASN A 429 9.10 11.46 -2.81
C ASN A 429 7.95 10.69 -3.47
N LEU A 430 7.62 11.03 -4.71
CA LEU A 430 6.62 10.33 -5.53
C LEU A 430 7.29 9.73 -6.77
N GLY A 431 6.70 8.66 -7.32
CA GLY A 431 7.25 7.93 -8.45
C GLY A 431 8.44 7.03 -8.08
N THR A 432 8.51 6.56 -6.84
CA THR A 432 9.54 5.60 -6.42
C THR A 432 9.42 4.30 -7.21
N LYS A 433 10.57 3.69 -7.53
CA LYS A 433 10.66 2.49 -8.36
C LYS A 433 11.59 1.46 -7.70
N PRO A 434 11.24 0.16 -7.72
CA PRO A 434 9.97 -0.40 -8.19
C PRO A 434 8.83 -0.17 -7.18
N ALA A 435 7.61 0.00 -7.68
CA ALA A 435 6.37 -0.06 -6.89
C ALA A 435 5.19 -0.60 -7.73
N PRO A 436 4.31 -1.46 -7.17
CA PRO A 436 4.35 -1.96 -5.80
C PRO A 436 5.43 -3.04 -5.60
N GLN A 437 5.87 -3.18 -4.34
CA GLN A 437 6.63 -4.32 -3.83
C GLN A 437 5.77 -5.03 -2.77
N VAL A 438 5.94 -6.34 -2.59
CA VAL A 438 5.24 -7.09 -1.54
C VAL A 438 5.89 -6.80 -0.20
N ALA A 439 5.10 -6.34 0.77
CA ALA A 439 5.59 -6.00 2.09
C ALA A 439 6.20 -7.21 2.80
N TYR A 440 7.34 -7.00 3.47
CA TYR A 440 8.06 -8.03 4.22
C TYR A 440 7.18 -8.71 5.29
N PHE A 441 6.31 -7.95 5.96
CA PHE A 441 5.39 -8.47 6.97
C PHE A 441 4.16 -9.16 6.39
N SER A 442 3.81 -8.96 5.11
CA SER A 442 2.56 -9.49 4.54
C SER A 442 2.57 -11.01 4.65
N SER A 443 1.56 -11.59 5.30
CA SER A 443 1.42 -13.04 5.43
C SER A 443 1.37 -13.72 4.05
N ARG A 444 1.98 -14.90 3.96
CA ARG A 444 2.17 -15.68 2.72
C ARG A 444 1.36 -16.97 2.75
N GLY A 445 0.87 -17.36 1.58
CA GLY A 445 0.21 -18.65 1.39
C GLY A 445 1.17 -19.84 1.51
N PRO A 446 0.66 -21.07 1.32
CA PRO A 446 -0.75 -21.41 1.13
C PRO A 446 -1.59 -21.19 2.40
N ALA A 447 -2.93 -21.20 2.27
CA ALA A 447 -3.81 -21.27 3.44
C ALA A 447 -3.83 -22.70 4.01
N ARG A 448 -3.87 -22.87 5.33
CA ARG A 448 -3.75 -24.19 5.99
C ARG A 448 -4.97 -25.08 5.76
N GLN A 449 -6.16 -24.50 5.72
CA GLN A 449 -7.43 -25.26 5.65
C GLN A 449 -7.83 -25.69 4.24
N SER A 450 -7.32 -25.00 3.22
CA SER A 450 -7.55 -25.34 1.81
C SER A 450 -6.35 -24.88 0.98
N PRO A 451 -5.20 -25.53 1.14
CA PRO A 451 -3.97 -25.12 0.47
C PRO A 451 -4.09 -25.20 -1.06
N TRP A 452 -5.06 -25.94 -1.59
CA TRP A 452 -5.37 -26.02 -3.03
C TRP A 452 -6.22 -24.84 -3.55
N ILE A 453 -6.49 -23.82 -2.74
CA ILE A 453 -7.04 -22.53 -3.17
C ILE A 453 -5.98 -21.46 -2.89
N LEU A 454 -5.51 -20.78 -3.94
CA LEU A 454 -4.42 -19.80 -3.83
C LEU A 454 -4.82 -18.63 -2.92
N LYS A 455 -3.96 -18.32 -1.94
CA LYS A 455 -4.07 -17.16 -1.05
C LYS A 455 -2.69 -16.48 -0.88
N PRO A 456 -2.62 -15.15 -0.67
CA PRO A 456 -3.74 -14.20 -0.68
C PRO A 456 -4.37 -14.12 -2.09
N ASP A 457 -5.55 -13.52 -2.20
CA ASP A 457 -6.24 -13.40 -3.50
C ASP A 457 -5.63 -12.30 -4.37
N ILE A 458 -5.25 -11.19 -3.73
CA ILE A 458 -4.87 -9.96 -4.41
C ILE A 458 -3.97 -9.09 -3.52
N LEU A 459 -3.15 -8.26 -4.15
CA LEU A 459 -2.30 -7.26 -3.52
C LEU A 459 -2.93 -5.86 -3.64
N ALA A 460 -2.88 -5.07 -2.57
CA ALA A 460 -3.34 -3.69 -2.57
C ALA A 460 -2.44 -2.80 -1.68
N PRO A 461 -2.52 -1.46 -1.81
CA PRO A 461 -1.73 -0.53 -1.01
C PRO A 461 -1.91 -0.77 0.50
N GLY A 462 -0.82 -1.11 1.19
CA GLY A 462 -0.82 -1.40 2.62
C GLY A 462 0.43 -0.96 3.37
N VAL A 463 1.36 -0.25 2.71
CA VAL A 463 2.57 0.29 3.35
C VAL A 463 2.52 1.80 3.30
N GLU A 464 2.81 2.44 4.43
CA GLU A 464 2.95 3.90 4.54
C GLU A 464 1.68 4.66 4.10
N ILE A 465 0.51 4.17 4.52
CA ILE A 465 -0.80 4.72 4.14
C ILE A 465 -1.19 5.85 5.10
N LEU A 466 -1.46 7.03 4.54
CA LEU A 466 -1.96 8.18 5.30
C LEU A 466 -3.49 8.12 5.38
N ALA A 467 -4.07 8.10 6.57
CA ALA A 467 -5.51 8.19 6.78
C ALA A 467 -5.84 8.86 8.12
N ALA A 468 -7.13 9.07 8.41
CA ALA A 468 -7.56 9.76 9.63
C ALA A 468 -7.14 9.00 10.89
N TRP A 469 -6.84 9.76 11.95
CA TRP A 469 -6.41 9.24 13.23
C TRP A 469 -7.17 9.87 14.40
N VAL A 470 -6.95 9.33 15.59
CA VAL A 470 -7.53 9.83 16.84
C VAL A 470 -6.60 10.93 17.41
N PRO A 471 -7.05 12.20 17.52
CA PRO A 471 -6.18 13.33 17.81
C PRO A 471 -6.00 13.64 19.30
N ASN A 472 -6.54 12.82 20.20
CA ASN A 472 -6.48 13.07 21.65
C ASN A 472 -5.44 12.20 22.39
N ARG A 473 -4.64 11.42 21.65
CA ARG A 473 -3.59 10.57 22.19
C ARG A 473 -2.25 10.91 21.54
N GLY A 474 -1.25 11.13 22.39
CA GLY A 474 0.13 11.29 21.96
C GLY A 474 0.58 10.07 21.16
N PHE A 475 0.95 10.27 19.91
CA PHE A 475 1.32 9.19 19.00
C PHE A 475 2.81 9.25 18.66
N THR A 476 3.25 10.32 18.02
CA THR A 476 4.64 10.48 17.58
C THR A 476 5.46 11.11 18.68
N PRO A 477 6.45 10.40 19.26
CA PRO A 477 7.27 10.99 20.31
C PRO A 477 8.18 12.07 19.73
N ILE A 478 8.38 13.12 20.52
CA ILE A 478 9.28 14.23 20.24
C ILE A 478 10.01 14.59 21.53
N GLY A 479 11.27 14.16 21.65
CA GLY A 479 11.97 14.22 22.93
C GLY A 479 11.23 13.41 24.01
N ASN A 480 10.79 14.08 25.08
CA ASN A 480 10.02 13.47 26.18
C ASN A 480 8.50 13.64 26.02
N ASP A 481 8.06 14.40 25.01
CA ASP A 481 6.65 14.68 24.74
C ASP A 481 6.14 13.81 23.59
N TYR A 482 4.83 13.86 23.35
CA TYR A 482 4.19 13.21 22.22
C TYR A 482 3.35 14.21 21.44
N LEU A 483 3.43 14.13 20.12
CA LEU A 483 2.64 14.92 19.21
C LEU A 483 1.27 14.27 18.97
N LEU A 484 0.29 15.13 18.74
CA LEU A 484 -1.06 14.78 18.34
C LEU A 484 -1.21 15.02 16.84
N THR A 485 -2.00 14.19 16.16
CA THR A 485 -2.29 14.36 14.74
C THR A 485 -3.71 13.90 14.41
N ASP A 486 -4.33 14.56 13.43
CA ASP A 486 -5.60 14.14 12.85
C ASP A 486 -5.42 13.08 11.75
N PHE A 487 -4.18 12.90 11.25
CA PHE A 487 -3.83 11.96 10.19
C PHE A 487 -2.52 11.24 10.47
N GLU A 488 -2.49 9.94 10.24
CA GLU A 488 -1.36 9.07 10.57
C GLU A 488 -0.92 8.21 9.39
N ILE A 489 0.37 7.88 9.34
CA ILE A 489 0.98 6.98 8.36
C ILE A 489 1.15 5.60 9.00
N VAL A 490 0.36 4.62 8.55
CA VAL A 490 0.38 3.26 9.09
C VAL A 490 0.65 2.24 7.97
N SER A 491 1.33 1.15 8.32
CA SER A 491 1.57 0.00 7.46
C SER A 491 0.92 -1.26 8.05
N GLY A 492 0.35 -2.09 7.18
CA GLY A 492 -0.26 -3.36 7.53
C GLY A 492 -1.19 -3.87 6.42
N THR A 493 -1.44 -5.18 6.40
CA THR A 493 -2.54 -5.74 5.59
C THR A 493 -3.91 -5.21 6.04
N SER A 494 -3.97 -4.68 7.26
CA SER A 494 -5.08 -3.88 7.77
C SER A 494 -5.42 -2.65 6.94
N MET A 495 -4.44 -2.05 6.26
CA MET A 495 -4.63 -0.88 5.40
C MET A 495 -4.92 -1.29 3.96
N SER A 496 -4.54 -2.49 3.53
CA SER A 496 -4.84 -3.00 2.19
C SER A 496 -6.27 -3.52 2.04
N SER A 497 -6.82 -4.20 3.06
CA SER A 497 -8.23 -4.63 3.07
C SER A 497 -9.26 -3.50 2.82
N PRO A 498 -9.19 -2.32 3.50
CA PRO A 498 -10.13 -1.23 3.24
C PRO A 498 -9.99 -0.61 1.84
N HIS A 499 -8.83 -0.72 1.17
CA HIS A 499 -8.75 -0.36 -0.25
C HIS A 499 -9.60 -1.30 -1.11
N ILE A 500 -9.50 -2.61 -0.89
CA ILE A 500 -10.27 -3.62 -1.64
C ILE A 500 -11.77 -3.51 -1.39
N VAL A 501 -12.21 -3.33 -0.14
CA VAL A 501 -13.66 -3.16 0.14
C VAL A 501 -14.21 -1.89 -0.54
N GLY A 502 -13.41 -0.81 -0.60
CA GLY A 502 -13.80 0.41 -1.30
C GLY A 502 -13.91 0.22 -2.82
N ILE A 503 -12.97 -0.51 -3.43
CA ILE A 503 -13.03 -0.86 -4.86
C ILE A 503 -14.24 -1.75 -5.13
N ALA A 504 -14.48 -2.75 -4.30
CA ALA A 504 -15.63 -3.64 -4.39
C ALA A 504 -16.95 -2.87 -4.26
N ALA A 505 -17.03 -1.85 -3.42
CA ALA A 505 -18.21 -0.99 -3.29
C ALA A 505 -18.50 -0.25 -4.59
N LEU A 506 -17.47 0.32 -5.22
CA LEU A 506 -17.60 0.99 -6.50
C LEU A 506 -18.01 0.01 -7.62
N LEU A 507 -17.45 -1.20 -7.63
CA LEU A 507 -17.81 -2.25 -8.59
C LEU A 507 -19.26 -2.71 -8.40
N LYS A 508 -19.70 -2.97 -7.16
CA LYS A 508 -21.10 -3.30 -6.84
C LYS A 508 -22.07 -2.16 -7.15
N SER A 509 -21.59 -0.92 -7.11
CA SER A 509 -22.31 0.27 -7.57
C SER A 509 -22.49 0.32 -9.08
N ALA A 510 -21.42 0.05 -9.83
CA ALA A 510 -21.47 -0.01 -11.29
C ALA A 510 -22.23 -1.24 -11.81
N HIS A 511 -22.16 -2.36 -11.09
CA HIS A 511 -22.70 -3.68 -11.47
C HIS A 511 -23.51 -4.27 -10.30
N ARG A 512 -24.71 -3.73 -10.10
CA ARG A 512 -25.61 -4.06 -8.99
C ARG A 512 -25.94 -5.55 -8.87
N ASP A 513 -26.00 -6.23 -10.00
CA ASP A 513 -26.39 -7.63 -10.14
C ASP A 513 -25.24 -8.62 -9.95
N TRP A 514 -23.98 -8.17 -9.90
CA TRP A 514 -22.84 -9.07 -9.71
C TRP A 514 -22.83 -9.69 -8.31
N SER A 515 -22.52 -10.98 -8.23
CA SER A 515 -22.27 -11.67 -6.97
C SER A 515 -20.96 -11.19 -6.31
N SER A 516 -20.76 -11.51 -5.03
CA SER A 516 -19.48 -11.28 -4.35
C SER A 516 -18.32 -12.01 -5.05
N ALA A 517 -18.57 -13.21 -5.59
CA ALA A 517 -17.58 -13.98 -6.33
C ALA A 517 -17.23 -13.35 -7.68
N ALA A 518 -18.21 -12.82 -8.41
CA ALA A 518 -17.98 -12.09 -9.66
C ALA A 518 -17.16 -10.81 -9.42
N ILE A 519 -17.43 -10.06 -8.35
CA ILE A 519 -16.64 -8.87 -7.97
C ILE A 519 -15.19 -9.26 -7.62
N ARG A 520 -14.99 -10.31 -6.82
CA ARG A 520 -13.64 -10.83 -6.52
C ARG A 520 -12.93 -11.26 -7.81
N SER A 521 -13.61 -12.00 -8.68
CA SER A 521 -13.06 -12.44 -9.96
C SER A 521 -12.69 -11.27 -10.87
N ALA A 522 -13.50 -10.22 -10.93
CA ALA A 522 -13.21 -9.05 -11.75
C ALA A 522 -11.91 -8.38 -11.28
N MET A 523 -11.72 -8.24 -9.96
CA MET A 523 -10.49 -7.67 -9.40
C MET A 523 -9.27 -8.56 -9.64
N MET A 524 -9.39 -9.87 -9.42
CA MET A 524 -8.27 -10.80 -9.58
C MET A 524 -7.84 -10.94 -11.04
N THR A 525 -8.79 -11.17 -11.95
CA THR A 525 -8.47 -11.46 -13.35
C THR A 525 -7.96 -10.26 -14.16
N THR A 526 -8.08 -9.07 -13.60
CA THR A 526 -7.63 -7.81 -14.21
C THR A 526 -6.52 -7.12 -13.44
N ALA A 527 -6.00 -7.77 -12.38
CA ALA A 527 -4.89 -7.28 -11.61
C ALA A 527 -3.64 -7.10 -12.50
N ASP A 528 -2.84 -6.09 -12.15
CA ASP A 528 -1.54 -5.90 -12.77
C ASP A 528 -0.53 -6.88 -12.14
N ILE A 529 0.30 -7.49 -12.98
CA ILE A 529 1.31 -8.49 -12.58
C ILE A 529 2.75 -7.94 -12.65
N VAL A 530 2.88 -6.64 -12.95
CA VAL A 530 4.16 -5.93 -13.07
C VAL A 530 4.12 -4.60 -12.34
N ASP A 531 5.27 -4.17 -11.86
CA ASP A 531 5.47 -2.88 -11.21
C ASP A 531 5.56 -1.72 -12.21
N ASN A 532 5.70 -0.50 -11.68
CA ASN A 532 5.89 0.74 -12.44
C ASN A 532 7.26 0.86 -13.17
N SER A 533 8.10 -0.18 -13.10
CA SER A 533 9.34 -0.37 -13.86
C SER A 533 9.18 -1.46 -14.93
N ASN A 534 7.97 -2.01 -15.10
CA ASN A 534 7.65 -3.17 -15.93
C ASN A 534 8.39 -4.45 -15.50
N GLY A 535 8.85 -4.51 -14.26
CA GLY A 535 9.42 -5.69 -13.63
C GLY A 535 8.36 -6.50 -12.90
N ARG A 536 8.68 -7.74 -12.50
CA ARG A 536 7.85 -8.50 -11.55
C ARG A 536 7.94 -7.87 -10.17
N PHE A 537 6.87 -7.96 -9.38
CA PHE A 537 6.86 -7.46 -8.02
C PHE A 537 8.01 -8.05 -7.20
N ILE A 538 8.74 -7.18 -6.53
CA ILE A 538 9.81 -7.57 -5.61
C ILE A 538 9.20 -7.92 -4.26
N ASP A 539 9.62 -9.03 -3.67
CA ASP A 539 9.43 -9.30 -2.25
C ASP A 539 10.48 -8.54 -1.44
N MET A 540 10.03 -7.64 -0.56
CA MET A 540 10.92 -6.81 0.25
C MET A 540 11.81 -7.62 1.21
N THR A 541 11.46 -8.86 1.52
CA THR A 541 12.26 -9.74 2.38
C THR A 541 13.47 -10.30 1.63
N THR A 542 13.24 -10.83 0.43
CA THR A 542 14.28 -11.55 -0.33
C THR A 542 15.02 -10.63 -1.31
N GLY A 543 14.45 -9.48 -1.65
CA GLY A 543 14.96 -8.58 -2.69
C GLY A 543 14.83 -9.15 -4.11
N THR A 544 14.11 -10.26 -4.29
CA THR A 544 13.89 -10.92 -5.59
C THR A 544 12.41 -10.91 -5.97
N SER A 545 12.07 -11.42 -7.15
CA SER A 545 10.67 -11.48 -7.59
C SER A 545 9.84 -12.37 -6.67
N GLY A 546 8.70 -11.84 -6.21
CA GLY A 546 7.70 -12.60 -5.48
C GLY A 546 6.98 -13.63 -6.36
N THR A 547 6.14 -14.40 -5.69
CA THR A 547 5.31 -15.48 -6.23
C THR A 547 3.83 -15.17 -5.98
N PRO A 548 2.91 -15.90 -6.65
CA PRO A 548 1.49 -15.81 -6.36
C PRO A 548 1.09 -16.16 -4.91
N LEU A 549 1.93 -16.84 -4.12
CA LEU A 549 1.70 -17.00 -2.67
C LEU A 549 1.96 -15.72 -1.86
N ASP A 550 2.59 -14.73 -2.48
CA ASP A 550 2.94 -13.45 -1.86
C ASP A 550 1.95 -12.35 -2.24
N PHE A 551 1.55 -12.30 -3.52
CA PHE A 551 0.71 -11.23 -4.07
C PHE A 551 -0.64 -11.70 -4.66
N GLY A 552 -0.94 -13.00 -4.63
CA GLY A 552 -2.15 -13.54 -5.25
C GLY A 552 -2.14 -13.35 -6.76
N ALA A 553 -3.26 -12.85 -7.30
CA ALA A 553 -3.40 -12.52 -8.72
C ALA A 553 -2.60 -11.28 -9.18
N GLY A 554 -2.02 -10.53 -8.24
CA GLY A 554 -1.26 -9.31 -8.48
C GLY A 554 -1.86 -8.07 -7.84
N HIS A 555 -1.40 -6.90 -8.26
CA HIS A 555 -1.85 -5.62 -7.72
C HIS A 555 -3.17 -5.19 -8.32
N VAL A 556 -4.14 -4.82 -7.48
CA VAL A 556 -5.49 -4.45 -7.93
C VAL A 556 -5.48 -3.29 -8.92
N ASN A 557 -6.23 -3.43 -10.01
CA ASN A 557 -6.47 -2.37 -11.00
C ASN A 557 -7.97 -2.05 -11.07
N PRO A 558 -8.45 -1.00 -10.37
CA PRO A 558 -9.88 -0.70 -10.28
C PRO A 558 -10.53 -0.42 -11.64
N ASN A 559 -9.80 0.23 -12.56
CA ASN A 559 -10.36 0.64 -13.85
C ASN A 559 -10.47 -0.53 -14.83
N LYS A 560 -9.55 -1.50 -14.79
CA LYS A 560 -9.70 -2.73 -15.57
C LYS A 560 -10.78 -3.63 -14.98
N ALA A 561 -10.87 -3.70 -13.65
CA ALA A 561 -11.89 -4.50 -12.94
C ALA A 561 -13.33 -4.03 -13.21
N LEU A 562 -13.53 -2.77 -13.63
CA LEU A 562 -14.83 -2.25 -14.05
C LEU A 562 -15.40 -3.00 -15.27
N ASP A 563 -14.54 -3.48 -16.16
CA ASP A 563 -14.95 -4.10 -17.43
C ASP A 563 -14.03 -5.29 -17.74
N PRO A 564 -14.12 -6.40 -16.99
CA PRO A 564 -13.20 -7.52 -17.07
C PRO A 564 -13.46 -8.42 -18.30
N GLY A 565 -14.61 -8.24 -18.97
CA GLY A 565 -15.09 -9.11 -20.05
C GLY A 565 -15.61 -10.46 -19.54
N LEU A 566 -14.79 -11.19 -18.77
CA LEU A 566 -15.10 -12.51 -18.22
C LEU A 566 -14.96 -12.53 -16.70
N VAL A 567 -15.80 -13.33 -16.03
CA VAL A 567 -15.70 -13.61 -14.59
C VAL A 567 -15.87 -15.11 -14.30
N TYR A 568 -15.18 -15.57 -13.26
CA TYR A 568 -15.37 -16.86 -12.61
C TYR A 568 -16.38 -16.69 -11.48
N ASP A 569 -17.66 -16.83 -11.82
CA ASP A 569 -18.74 -16.69 -10.83
C ASP A 569 -18.93 -17.99 -10.04
N ILE A 570 -19.35 -17.86 -8.78
CA ILE A 570 -19.54 -18.98 -7.86
C ILE A 570 -20.86 -18.78 -7.11
N ASP A 571 -21.82 -19.64 -7.42
CA ASP A 571 -23.10 -19.70 -6.71
C ASP A 571 -22.91 -20.28 -5.30
N VAL A 572 -23.76 -19.90 -4.35
CA VAL A 572 -23.72 -20.37 -2.95
C VAL A 572 -23.71 -21.90 -2.86
N GLU A 573 -24.50 -22.59 -3.68
CA GLU A 573 -24.55 -24.05 -3.71
C GLU A 573 -23.19 -24.69 -4.08
N ASN A 574 -22.37 -24.04 -4.91
CA ASN A 574 -21.04 -24.54 -5.24
C ASN A 574 -20.08 -24.42 -4.06
N TYR A 575 -20.25 -23.42 -3.20
CA TYR A 575 -19.52 -23.37 -1.93
C TYR A 575 -20.00 -24.44 -0.95
N ILE A 576 -21.30 -24.75 -0.91
CA ILE A 576 -21.82 -25.85 -0.09
C ILE A 576 -21.26 -27.19 -0.57
N ASN A 577 -21.23 -27.43 -1.88
CA ASN A 577 -20.60 -28.61 -2.48
C ASN A 577 -19.10 -28.70 -2.15
N PHE A 578 -18.41 -27.56 -2.11
CA PHE A 578 -17.02 -27.49 -1.65
C PHE A 578 -16.90 -27.88 -0.18
N ILE A 579 -17.71 -27.31 0.71
CA ILE A 579 -17.71 -27.64 2.14
C ILE A 579 -18.04 -29.12 2.37
N CYS A 580 -18.98 -29.69 1.61
CA CYS A 580 -19.31 -31.11 1.63
C CYS A 580 -18.11 -32.01 1.29
N ALA A 581 -17.16 -31.53 0.48
CA ALA A 581 -15.98 -32.29 0.07
C ALA A 581 -14.81 -32.17 1.07
N LEU A 582 -14.90 -31.34 2.11
CA LEU A 582 -13.88 -31.16 3.14
C LEU A 582 -13.88 -32.25 4.22
N ASN A 583 -14.62 -33.35 4.03
CA ASN A 583 -14.79 -34.44 5.01
C ASN A 583 -15.31 -33.97 6.38
N TYR A 584 -16.08 -32.89 6.43
CA TYR A 584 -16.76 -32.43 7.64
C TYR A 584 -17.98 -33.30 7.96
N THR A 585 -18.27 -33.46 9.26
CA THR A 585 -19.50 -34.12 9.72
C THR A 585 -20.73 -33.27 9.38
N GLN A 586 -21.91 -33.90 9.36
CA GLN A 586 -23.18 -33.20 9.13
C GLN A 586 -23.38 -32.00 10.07
N ASN A 587 -23.02 -32.14 11.35
CA ASN A 587 -23.14 -31.06 12.33
C ASN A 587 -22.20 -29.89 12.02
N GLN A 588 -20.98 -30.17 11.59
CA GLN A 588 -19.98 -29.15 11.23
C GLN A 588 -20.38 -28.40 9.96
N ILE A 589 -20.86 -29.10 8.93
CA ILE A 589 -21.39 -28.45 7.72
C ILE A 589 -22.65 -27.64 8.05
N THR A 590 -23.54 -28.16 8.90
CA THR A 590 -24.71 -27.41 9.38
C THR A 590 -24.31 -26.16 10.16
N ALA A 591 -23.22 -26.21 10.93
CA ALA A 591 -22.71 -25.02 11.64
C ALA A 591 -22.27 -23.91 10.67
N ILE A 592 -21.63 -24.26 9.55
CA ILE A 592 -21.19 -23.28 8.53
C ILE A 592 -22.38 -22.76 7.73
N THR A 593 -23.20 -23.69 7.20
CA THR A 593 -24.27 -23.36 6.25
C THR A 593 -25.53 -22.85 6.92
N ARG A 594 -25.74 -23.16 8.20
CA ARG A 594 -26.99 -22.94 8.95
C ARG A 594 -28.22 -23.58 8.29
N ARG A 595 -28.01 -24.55 7.40
CA ARG A 595 -29.07 -25.26 6.69
C ARG A 595 -29.17 -26.69 7.20
N SER A 596 -30.40 -27.13 7.49
CA SER A 596 -30.68 -28.54 7.81
C SER A 596 -30.97 -29.38 6.56
N ASN A 597 -31.27 -28.73 5.43
CA ASN A 597 -31.62 -29.38 4.17
C ASN A 597 -30.65 -28.92 3.07
N TYR A 598 -29.53 -29.60 2.94
CA TYR A 598 -28.59 -29.51 1.83
C TYR A 598 -28.24 -30.92 1.36
N THR A 599 -27.79 -31.04 0.11
CA THR A 599 -27.31 -32.32 -0.44
C THR A 599 -25.82 -32.23 -0.72
N CYS A 600 -25.09 -33.29 -0.41
CA CYS A 600 -23.67 -33.45 -0.75
C CYS A 600 -23.47 -34.34 -1.99
N GLU A 601 -24.51 -34.60 -2.79
CA GLU A 601 -24.42 -35.43 -4.01
C GLU A 601 -23.39 -34.92 -5.03
N ASN A 602 -23.19 -33.60 -5.08
CA ASN A 602 -22.26 -32.94 -6.01
C ASN A 602 -21.00 -32.40 -5.31
N ALA A 603 -20.61 -33.01 -4.17
CA ALA A 603 -19.43 -32.58 -3.41
C ALA A 603 -18.17 -32.53 -4.28
N ASN A 604 -17.47 -31.39 -4.29
CA ASN A 604 -16.29 -31.18 -5.14
C ASN A 604 -15.34 -30.11 -4.55
N LEU A 605 -14.05 -30.44 -4.42
CA LEU A 605 -13.00 -29.50 -3.98
C LEU A 605 -12.57 -28.52 -5.08
N ASP A 606 -12.83 -28.83 -6.35
CA ASP A 606 -12.45 -28.02 -7.50
C ASP A 606 -13.46 -26.88 -7.74
N LEU A 607 -13.36 -25.87 -6.88
CA LEU A 607 -14.19 -24.66 -6.93
C LEU A 607 -13.92 -23.86 -8.21
N ASN A 608 -14.92 -23.18 -8.76
CA ASN A 608 -14.77 -22.30 -9.93
C ASN A 608 -14.02 -20.99 -9.58
N TYR A 609 -12.80 -21.12 -9.06
CA TYR A 609 -11.99 -20.05 -8.51
C TYR A 609 -11.08 -19.44 -9.59
N PRO A 610 -10.83 -18.12 -9.59
CA PRO A 610 -10.03 -17.41 -10.61
C PRO A 610 -8.50 -17.63 -10.50
N SER A 611 -8.07 -18.70 -9.84
CA SER A 611 -6.67 -19.12 -9.74
C SER A 611 -6.56 -20.63 -9.63
N PHE A 612 -5.35 -21.15 -9.86
CA PHE A 612 -5.04 -22.56 -9.84
C PHE A 612 -3.78 -22.81 -9.01
N ILE A 613 -3.84 -23.78 -8.12
CA ILE A 613 -2.67 -24.25 -7.39
C ILE A 613 -2.66 -25.78 -7.41
N VAL A 614 -1.51 -26.34 -7.76
CA VAL A 614 -1.26 -27.79 -7.66
C VAL A 614 -0.25 -28.00 -6.55
N ILE A 615 -0.58 -28.90 -5.63
CA ILE A 615 0.29 -29.30 -4.53
C ILE A 615 0.93 -30.64 -4.87
N LEU A 616 2.25 -30.72 -4.77
CA LEU A 616 3.03 -31.95 -4.91
C LEU A 616 3.29 -32.51 -3.52
N ASN A 617 2.70 -33.64 -3.16
CA ASN A 617 2.92 -34.28 -1.87
C ASN A 617 4.02 -35.34 -1.99
N ASN A 618 5.26 -35.00 -1.58
CA ASN A 618 6.41 -35.92 -1.62
C ASN A 618 6.70 -36.57 -3.00
N THR A 619 6.21 -35.96 -4.09
CA THR A 619 6.46 -36.43 -5.46
C THR A 619 7.07 -35.33 -6.31
N ASN A 620 7.96 -35.72 -7.23
CA ASN A 620 8.51 -34.80 -8.23
C ASN A 620 7.62 -34.68 -9.47
N THR A 621 6.58 -35.52 -9.56
CA THR A 621 5.62 -35.52 -10.67
C THR A 621 4.19 -35.55 -10.16
N THR A 622 3.29 -34.84 -10.84
CA THR A 622 1.84 -34.94 -10.64
C THR A 622 1.08 -34.47 -11.87
N SER A 623 -0.19 -34.83 -11.96
CA SER A 623 -1.10 -34.26 -12.94
C SER A 623 -2.43 -33.94 -12.29
N TYR A 624 -2.97 -32.77 -12.59
CA TYR A 624 -4.29 -32.34 -12.13
C TYR A 624 -5.08 -31.73 -13.28
N ASN A 625 -6.39 -31.94 -13.28
CA ASN A 625 -7.30 -31.38 -14.27
C ASN A 625 -8.36 -30.53 -13.57
N PHE A 626 -8.26 -29.21 -13.74
CA PHE A 626 -9.19 -28.24 -13.19
C PHE A 626 -10.33 -27.97 -14.18
N LYS A 627 -11.55 -27.89 -13.69
CA LYS A 627 -12.73 -27.49 -14.45
C LYS A 627 -13.12 -26.07 -14.05
N ARG A 628 -13.39 -25.24 -15.05
CA ARG A 628 -13.82 -23.85 -14.85
C ARG A 628 -14.98 -23.50 -15.74
N ILE A 629 -15.79 -22.57 -15.26
CA ILE A 629 -16.93 -21.98 -15.95
C ILE A 629 -16.71 -20.47 -16.01
N LEU A 630 -16.53 -19.95 -17.22
CA LEU A 630 -16.45 -18.52 -17.47
C LEU A 630 -17.84 -17.98 -17.76
N THR A 631 -18.15 -16.81 -17.20
CA THR A 631 -19.36 -16.05 -17.52
C THR A 631 -18.97 -14.77 -18.23
N ASN A 632 -19.55 -14.51 -19.41
CA ASN A 632 -19.37 -13.25 -20.11
C ASN A 632 -20.17 -12.13 -19.44
N VAL A 633 -19.51 -11.05 -19.04
CA VAL A 633 -20.17 -9.87 -18.45
C VAL A 633 -20.18 -8.68 -19.41
N ALA A 634 -19.60 -8.81 -20.60
CA ALA A 634 -19.75 -7.81 -21.66
C ALA A 634 -21.13 -7.92 -22.32
N ASP A 635 -21.68 -6.79 -22.76
CA ASP A 635 -23.02 -6.74 -23.39
C ASP A 635 -23.04 -7.39 -24.79
N LEU A 636 -21.87 -7.52 -25.43
CA LEU A 636 -21.73 -8.00 -26.80
C LEU A 636 -21.41 -9.49 -26.86
N LYS A 637 -21.69 -10.08 -28.03
CA LYS A 637 -21.16 -11.39 -28.43
C LYS A 637 -19.63 -11.28 -28.53
N SER A 638 -18.92 -12.17 -27.85
CA SER A 638 -17.46 -12.15 -27.77
C SER A 638 -16.87 -13.54 -27.98
N VAL A 639 -15.63 -13.59 -28.44
CA VAL A 639 -14.86 -14.82 -28.63
C VAL A 639 -13.51 -14.61 -27.96
N TYR A 640 -13.08 -15.56 -27.14
CA TYR A 640 -11.82 -15.49 -26.42
C TYR A 640 -10.91 -16.64 -26.82
N ARG A 641 -9.61 -16.36 -26.91
CA ARG A 641 -8.55 -17.35 -27.11
C ARG A 641 -7.67 -17.43 -25.88
N ALA A 642 -7.42 -18.63 -25.41
CA ALA A 642 -6.51 -18.86 -24.30
C ALA A 642 -5.04 -18.77 -24.74
N VAL A 643 -4.22 -18.19 -23.88
CA VAL A 643 -2.76 -18.07 -23.99
C VAL A 643 -2.18 -18.53 -22.66
N ILE A 644 -1.19 -19.42 -22.74
CA ILE A 644 -0.57 -20.06 -21.58
C ILE A 644 0.89 -19.63 -21.53
N GLN A 645 1.34 -19.21 -20.35
CA GLN A 645 2.74 -18.98 -20.02
C GLN A 645 3.11 -19.96 -18.91
N ALA A 646 3.70 -21.10 -19.26
CA ALA A 646 4.12 -22.11 -18.29
C ALA A 646 5.65 -22.07 -18.10
N PRO A 647 6.15 -22.18 -16.85
CA PRO A 647 7.57 -22.29 -16.54
C PRO A 647 8.10 -23.69 -16.89
N SER A 648 9.43 -23.82 -16.96
CA SER A 648 10.10 -25.12 -17.16
C SER A 648 9.68 -26.13 -16.09
N GLY A 649 9.42 -27.37 -16.50
CA GLY A 649 8.94 -28.44 -15.60
C GLY A 649 7.42 -28.45 -15.40
N MET A 650 6.68 -27.50 -15.97
CA MET A 650 5.21 -27.48 -15.97
C MET A 650 4.68 -27.48 -17.40
N LYS A 651 3.86 -28.48 -17.74
CA LYS A 651 3.10 -28.53 -18.98
C LYS A 651 1.64 -28.25 -18.69
N VAL A 652 1.11 -27.20 -19.29
CA VAL A 652 -0.27 -26.76 -19.08
C VAL A 652 -1.01 -26.79 -20.41
N VAL A 653 -2.18 -27.42 -20.43
CA VAL A 653 -3.04 -27.57 -21.61
C VAL A 653 -4.45 -27.13 -21.24
N VAL A 654 -5.08 -26.32 -22.10
CA VAL A 654 -6.44 -25.84 -21.90
C VAL A 654 -7.35 -26.30 -23.04
N GLU A 655 -8.52 -26.82 -22.69
CA GLU A 655 -9.49 -27.35 -23.65
C GLU A 655 -10.92 -26.87 -23.33
N PRO A 656 -11.62 -26.22 -24.29
CA PRO A 656 -11.13 -25.78 -25.59
C PRO A 656 -10.21 -24.54 -25.49
N MET A 657 -9.26 -24.37 -26.43
CA MET A 657 -8.41 -23.17 -26.50
C MET A 657 -9.14 -21.90 -26.99
N THR A 658 -10.37 -22.03 -27.48
CA THR A 658 -11.18 -20.91 -27.96
C THR A 658 -12.62 -21.11 -27.52
N ILE A 659 -13.20 -20.05 -26.98
CA ILE A 659 -14.55 -20.06 -26.42
C ILE A 659 -15.33 -18.89 -27.00
N SER A 660 -16.60 -19.14 -27.34
CA SER A 660 -17.51 -18.12 -27.83
C SER A 660 -18.69 -17.93 -26.89
N PHE A 661 -19.05 -16.67 -26.65
CA PHE A 661 -20.17 -16.26 -25.82
C PHE A 661 -21.25 -15.61 -26.68
N GLY A 662 -22.49 -16.06 -26.55
CA GLY A 662 -23.61 -15.59 -27.39
C GLY A 662 -24.14 -14.22 -26.98
N SER A 663 -24.05 -13.91 -25.69
CA SER A 663 -24.59 -12.70 -25.07
C SER A 663 -23.96 -12.44 -23.71
N LYS A 664 -24.32 -11.33 -23.07
CA LYS A 664 -24.13 -11.13 -21.64
C LYS A 664 -24.70 -12.31 -20.84
N TYR A 665 -23.98 -12.71 -19.80
CA TYR A 665 -24.21 -13.83 -18.89
C TYR A 665 -24.28 -15.23 -19.51
N SER A 666 -23.96 -15.36 -20.80
CA SER A 666 -23.71 -16.69 -21.36
C SER A 666 -22.47 -17.29 -20.69
N LYS A 667 -22.55 -18.60 -20.41
CA LYS A 667 -21.52 -19.36 -19.71
C LYS A 667 -20.81 -20.31 -20.67
N ALA A 668 -19.55 -20.58 -20.41
CA ALA A 668 -18.78 -21.58 -21.14
C ALA A 668 -17.80 -22.31 -20.24
N ASN A 669 -17.67 -23.61 -20.46
CA ASN A 669 -16.81 -24.48 -19.67
C ASN A 669 -15.46 -24.66 -20.35
N PHE A 670 -14.40 -24.79 -19.55
CA PHE A 670 -13.11 -25.28 -20.00
C PHE A 670 -12.45 -26.16 -18.95
N SER A 671 -11.54 -27.00 -19.41
CA SER A 671 -10.67 -27.83 -18.57
C SER A 671 -9.23 -27.34 -18.71
N LEU A 672 -8.50 -27.27 -17.60
CA LEU A 672 -7.08 -26.96 -17.54
C LEU A 672 -6.33 -28.16 -16.97
N SER A 673 -5.61 -28.87 -17.82
CA SER A 673 -4.74 -29.98 -17.43
C SER A 673 -3.34 -29.45 -17.15
N VAL A 674 -2.86 -29.66 -15.93
CA VAL A 674 -1.51 -29.29 -15.48
C VAL A 674 -0.76 -30.59 -15.20
N GLU A 675 0.33 -30.81 -15.92
CA GLU A 675 1.31 -31.88 -15.69
C GLU A 675 2.59 -31.24 -15.18
N ILE A 676 3.10 -31.72 -14.04
CA ILE A 676 4.35 -31.25 -13.46
C ILE A 676 5.34 -32.41 -13.45
N ASP A 677 6.57 -32.13 -13.88
CA ASP A 677 7.72 -33.03 -13.77
C ASP A 677 8.96 -32.19 -13.45
N LEU A 678 9.39 -32.25 -12.20
CA LEU A 678 10.58 -31.56 -11.69
C LEU A 678 11.88 -32.36 -11.89
N GLY A 679 11.82 -33.57 -12.47
CA GLY A 679 12.99 -34.41 -12.72
C GLY A 679 13.69 -34.92 -11.45
N GLN A 680 15.03 -35.03 -11.50
CA GLN A 680 15.86 -35.45 -10.36
C GLN A 680 16.25 -34.31 -9.41
N PHE A 681 15.61 -33.15 -9.51
CA PHE A 681 15.84 -32.09 -8.53
C PHE A 681 15.44 -32.62 -7.14
N VAL A 682 16.43 -32.67 -6.24
CA VAL A 682 16.18 -32.82 -4.80
C VAL A 682 15.77 -31.44 -4.34
N VAL A 683 14.47 -31.28 -4.19
CA VAL A 683 13.92 -30.01 -3.76
C VAL A 683 14.03 -29.94 -2.23
N GLU A 684 14.66 -28.89 -1.71
CA GLU A 684 14.77 -28.65 -0.27
C GLU A 684 13.36 -28.49 0.36
N SER A 685 13.21 -28.87 1.64
CA SER A 685 12.00 -28.54 2.41
C SER A 685 11.74 -27.03 2.31
N ASP A 686 10.47 -26.62 2.15
CA ASP A 686 10.01 -25.23 1.96
C ASP A 686 10.11 -24.65 0.53
N TYR A 687 10.33 -25.47 -0.51
CA TYR A 687 10.25 -24.97 -1.90
C TYR A 687 8.84 -24.51 -2.30
N ILE A 688 8.72 -23.20 -2.44
CA ILE A 688 7.55 -22.52 -2.99
C ILE A 688 7.70 -22.40 -4.52
N GLY A 689 6.68 -22.91 -5.19
CA GLY A 689 6.65 -23.36 -6.58
C GLY A 689 7.02 -22.41 -7.73
N ASN A 690 7.35 -23.03 -8.86
CA ASN A 690 7.26 -22.42 -10.19
C ASN A 690 5.81 -21.96 -10.47
N TYR A 691 5.64 -20.80 -11.13
CA TYR A 691 4.33 -20.29 -11.52
C TYR A 691 4.26 -19.85 -12.98
N GLY A 692 3.04 -19.84 -13.49
CA GLY A 692 2.68 -19.44 -14.84
C GLY A 692 1.33 -18.74 -14.87
N TYR A 693 0.89 -18.39 -16.07
CA TYR A 693 -0.33 -17.62 -16.30
C TYR A 693 -1.18 -18.25 -17.40
N LEU A 694 -2.49 -18.32 -17.17
CA LEU A 694 -3.51 -18.55 -18.19
C LEU A 694 -4.24 -17.24 -18.45
N SER A 695 -4.19 -16.73 -19.68
CA SER A 695 -4.88 -15.51 -20.09
C SER A 695 -5.84 -15.76 -21.24
N TRP A 696 -7.06 -15.24 -21.12
CA TRP A 696 -8.08 -15.23 -22.16
C TRP A 696 -8.08 -13.87 -22.86
N TYR A 697 -7.73 -13.82 -24.14
CA TYR A 697 -7.75 -12.60 -24.94
C TYR A 697 -8.95 -12.58 -25.88
N GLU A 698 -9.70 -11.49 -25.86
CA GLU A 698 -10.81 -11.27 -26.77
C GLU A 698 -10.30 -11.11 -28.21
N VAL A 699 -10.84 -11.91 -29.14
CA VAL A 699 -10.47 -11.87 -30.55
C VAL A 699 -11.01 -10.58 -31.18
N ASN A 700 -10.10 -9.74 -31.70
CA ASN A 700 -10.40 -8.39 -32.23
C ASN A 700 -11.04 -7.45 -31.20
N GLY A 701 -10.84 -7.74 -29.92
CA GLY A 701 -11.44 -7.00 -28.81
C GLY A 701 -10.39 -6.30 -27.95
N LYS A 702 -10.85 -5.79 -26.80
CA LYS A 702 -10.01 -5.06 -25.84
C LYS A 702 -9.85 -5.78 -24.50
N HIS A 703 -10.64 -6.83 -24.25
CA HIS A 703 -10.61 -7.53 -22.97
C HIS A 703 -9.52 -8.60 -22.91
N SER A 704 -8.87 -8.68 -21.75
CA SER A 704 -8.00 -9.78 -21.37
C SER A 704 -8.32 -10.18 -19.92
N ALA A 705 -8.61 -11.46 -19.67
CA ALA A 705 -8.83 -12.00 -18.34
C ALA A 705 -7.74 -13.03 -18.02
N SER A 706 -6.90 -12.73 -17.03
CA SER A 706 -5.79 -13.59 -16.61
C SER A 706 -6.11 -14.35 -15.33
N SER A 707 -5.51 -15.52 -15.15
CA SER A 707 -5.62 -16.35 -13.97
C SER A 707 -4.27 -17.05 -13.76
N ASP A 708 -3.83 -17.10 -12.52
CA ASP A 708 -2.49 -17.58 -12.20
C ASP A 708 -2.50 -19.08 -11.96
N THR A 709 -1.49 -19.76 -12.48
CA THR A 709 -1.27 -21.20 -12.30
C THR A 709 0.02 -21.40 -11.52
N LEU A 710 -0.08 -21.86 -10.27
CA LEU A 710 1.06 -22.14 -9.39
C LEU A 710 1.21 -23.65 -9.17
N ALA A 711 2.45 -24.14 -9.12
CA ALA A 711 2.79 -25.53 -8.82
C ALA A 711 3.77 -25.59 -7.63
N GLY A 712 3.30 -25.87 -6.42
CA GLY A 712 4.12 -25.92 -5.19
C GLY A 712 4.38 -27.33 -4.67
N ILE A 713 5.46 -27.53 -3.90
CA ILE A 713 5.73 -28.78 -3.17
C ILE A 713 5.29 -28.62 -1.71
N ASP A 714 4.57 -29.62 -1.20
CA ASP A 714 4.23 -29.74 0.21
C ASP A 714 4.91 -30.98 0.80
N GLN A 715 5.60 -30.75 1.92
CA GLN A 715 6.27 -31.78 2.71
C GLN A 715 5.84 -31.69 4.18
N ALA A 716 4.55 -31.45 4.47
CA ALA A 716 4.10 -31.44 5.86
C ALA A 716 2.61 -31.79 6.05
N ILE A 717 2.16 -32.96 5.60
CA ILE A 717 0.95 -33.58 6.18
C ILE A 717 1.14 -35.11 6.23
N ASP A 718 2.01 -35.58 7.13
CA ASP A 718 1.73 -36.81 7.88
C ASP A 718 2.61 -36.86 9.12
N ASP A 719 1.96 -36.75 10.28
CA ASP A 719 2.21 -37.53 11.49
C ASP A 719 1.47 -36.83 12.64
N ASP A 720 0.89 -37.62 13.55
CA ASP A 720 0.27 -37.18 14.80
C ASP A 720 1.19 -36.23 15.59
N VAL A 721 1.06 -34.91 15.40
CA VAL A 721 1.81 -33.95 16.22
C VAL A 721 0.85 -33.05 16.99
N ASP A 722 0.57 -33.50 18.22
CA ASP A 722 0.61 -32.65 19.40
C ASP A 722 1.90 -31.80 19.34
N VAL A 723 1.89 -30.71 18.56
CA VAL A 723 2.81 -29.62 18.83
C VAL A 723 2.20 -28.85 19.98
N ILE A 724 2.42 -29.39 21.18
CA ILE A 724 2.59 -28.56 22.36
C ILE A 724 3.77 -27.64 22.04
N SER A 725 3.49 -26.55 21.33
CA SER A 725 4.32 -25.36 21.44
C SER A 725 4.00 -24.86 22.83
N LEU A 726 4.85 -25.25 23.78
CA LEU A 726 4.97 -24.59 25.07
C LEU A 726 5.09 -23.10 24.77
N SER A 727 3.93 -22.43 24.90
CA SER A 727 3.79 -21.01 25.00
C SER A 727 4.57 -20.57 26.23
N LEU A 728 5.88 -20.41 26.09
CA LEU A 728 6.56 -19.35 26.82
C LEU A 728 6.05 -18.07 26.18
N GLY A 729 4.97 -17.56 26.80
CA GLY A 729 4.39 -16.27 26.47
C GLY A 729 5.49 -15.23 26.52
N PHE A 730 5.93 -14.80 25.35
CA PHE A 730 6.38 -13.44 25.20
C PHE A 730 5.11 -12.62 25.09
N VAL A 731 4.77 -11.98 26.21
CA VAL A 731 3.91 -10.80 26.25
C VAL A 731 4.42 -9.88 25.14
N PHE A 732 3.66 -9.78 24.06
CA PHE A 732 3.82 -8.69 23.11
C PHE A 732 3.42 -7.43 23.87
N ASP A 733 4.42 -6.69 24.35
CA ASP A 733 4.27 -5.29 24.66
C ASP A 733 4.21 -4.53 23.33
N PRO A 734 3.07 -3.95 22.93
CA PRO A 734 2.97 -3.27 21.64
C PRO A 734 3.43 -1.80 21.73
N PHE A 735 4.05 -1.38 22.82
CA PHE A 735 4.78 -0.11 22.86
C PHE A 735 6.15 -0.32 23.51
N PHE A 736 7.12 -0.73 22.70
CA PHE A 736 8.55 -0.79 23.00
C PHE A 736 8.99 -1.89 23.99
N GLN A 737 9.59 -2.96 23.47
CA GLN A 737 11.00 -3.31 23.71
C GLN A 737 11.37 -4.64 23.03
N ASN A 738 12.36 -4.61 22.15
CA ASN A 738 13.26 -5.75 21.95
C ASN A 738 14.71 -5.24 21.95
N PRO A 739 15.68 -6.06 22.38
CA PRO A 739 16.92 -5.62 22.99
C PRO A 739 17.82 -4.99 21.94
N ILE A 740 17.85 -3.66 21.91
CA ILE A 740 19.05 -2.98 21.49
C ILE A 740 20.12 -3.34 22.54
N SER A 741 21.27 -3.85 22.09
CA SER A 741 22.38 -4.20 22.98
C SER A 741 22.65 -3.04 23.95
N LEU A 742 22.97 -3.37 25.21
CA LEU A 742 23.25 -2.38 26.27
C LEU A 742 24.28 -1.30 25.91
N GLY A 743 25.01 -1.42 24.78
CA GLY A 743 25.91 -0.39 24.27
C GLY A 743 25.22 0.87 23.74
N THR A 744 23.97 0.78 23.30
CA THR A 744 23.28 1.89 22.58
C THR A 744 22.52 2.83 23.52
N PHE A 745 22.20 2.40 24.74
CA PHE A 745 21.60 3.27 25.78
C PHE A 745 22.58 4.35 26.28
N GLY A 746 23.88 4.08 26.30
CA GLY A 746 24.90 5.04 26.74
C GLY A 746 25.16 6.20 25.76
N ALA A 747 24.68 6.10 24.52
CA ALA A 747 24.86 7.12 23.48
C ALA A 747 23.73 8.16 23.48
N VAL A 748 22.51 7.77 23.84
CA VAL A 748 21.34 8.66 23.82
C VAL A 748 21.35 9.71 24.95
N GLU A 749 22.03 9.44 26.07
CA GLU A 749 22.17 10.41 27.18
C GLU A 749 22.99 11.67 26.83
N LYS A 750 23.65 11.72 25.65
CA LYS A 750 24.63 12.77 25.29
C LYS A 750 24.32 13.57 24.01
N GLY A 751 23.07 13.57 23.53
CA GLY A 751 22.68 14.39 22.36
C GLY A 751 23.26 13.88 21.04
N ILE A 752 23.03 12.60 20.73
CA ILE A 752 23.62 11.89 19.60
C ILE A 752 22.54 11.46 18.61
N PHE A 753 22.75 11.74 17.31
CA PHE A 753 21.92 11.24 16.22
C PHE A 753 22.54 9.96 15.65
N VAL A 754 21.83 8.82 15.73
CA VAL A 754 22.32 7.53 15.24
C VAL A 754 21.34 6.91 14.25
N ALA A 755 21.57 7.02 12.94
CA ALA A 755 20.80 6.26 11.95
C ALA A 755 21.48 4.90 11.70
N CYS A 756 21.03 3.84 12.39
CA CYS A 756 21.58 2.50 12.21
C CYS A 756 20.98 1.79 10.99
N SER A 757 21.84 1.18 10.16
CA SER A 757 21.46 0.16 9.17
C SER A 757 21.43 -1.21 9.85
N ALA A 758 20.26 -1.82 10.02
CA ALA A 758 20.20 -3.26 10.26
C ALA A 758 20.55 -3.98 8.94
N ALA A 759 21.72 -4.63 8.91
CA ALA A 759 22.01 -5.57 7.83
C ALA A 759 20.94 -6.68 7.84
N ASN A 760 20.22 -6.84 6.72
CA ASN A 760 19.27 -7.93 6.44
C ASN A 760 17.93 -8.00 7.20
N SER A 761 17.32 -6.88 7.60
CA SER A 761 15.94 -6.92 8.13
C SER A 761 15.08 -5.74 7.67
N GLY A 762 14.41 -5.88 6.52
CA GLY A 762 13.23 -5.09 6.13
C GLY A 762 13.32 -3.55 6.17
N PRO A 763 12.27 -2.84 5.77
CA PRO A 763 12.15 -1.40 5.92
C PRO A 763 11.69 -1.04 7.35
N ASP A 764 12.46 -1.38 8.38
CA ASP A 764 12.19 -0.88 9.74
C ASP A 764 12.67 0.57 9.85
N ALA A 765 11.79 1.52 9.54
CA ALA A 765 12.02 2.95 9.69
C ALA A 765 11.83 3.40 11.16
N TYR A 766 12.74 3.02 12.06
CA TYR A 766 12.77 3.55 13.44
C TYR A 766 14.20 3.70 13.99
N SER A 767 15.05 4.50 13.34
CA SER A 767 16.36 4.87 13.91
C SER A 767 16.65 6.38 13.98
N ILE A 768 15.65 7.25 14.03
CA ILE A 768 15.91 8.70 14.18
C ILE A 768 14.90 9.34 15.14
N MET A 769 15.01 9.11 16.46
CA MET A 769 14.12 9.80 17.42
C MET A 769 14.77 10.47 18.64
N ASN A 770 16.05 10.26 18.98
CA ASN A 770 16.57 10.73 20.28
C ASN A 770 17.73 11.75 20.27
N GLY A 771 18.04 12.39 19.13
CA GLY A 771 19.21 13.30 19.02
C GLY A 771 19.04 14.74 19.53
N LEU A 772 17.81 15.25 19.71
CA LEU A 772 17.56 16.70 19.86
C LEU A 772 17.43 17.22 21.29
N ARG A 773 17.90 16.47 22.29
CA ARG A 773 17.65 16.80 23.70
C ARG A 773 18.46 17.98 24.27
N GLN A 774 19.54 18.44 23.63
CA GLN A 774 20.49 19.33 24.34
C GLN A 774 21.16 20.44 23.52
N TRP A 775 20.60 20.85 22.37
CA TRP A 775 21.19 21.98 21.64
C TRP A 775 20.66 23.36 22.10
N ALA A 776 19.54 23.43 22.83
CA ALA A 776 18.86 24.70 23.13
C ALA A 776 19.02 25.23 24.57
N GLN A 777 19.61 24.50 25.53
CA GLN A 777 19.75 25.02 26.91
C GLN A 777 21.10 24.63 27.54
N GLY A 778 21.86 25.66 27.96
CA GLY A 778 23.10 25.55 28.71
C GLY A 778 22.90 25.02 30.15
N PRO A 779 23.98 24.79 30.90
CA PRO A 779 23.98 23.85 32.02
C PRO A 779 23.44 24.49 33.30
N LEU A 780 22.53 23.78 33.98
CA LEU A 780 22.37 23.91 35.43
C LEU A 780 22.38 22.51 36.06
N ILE A 781 23.45 22.30 36.81
CA ILE A 781 23.70 21.22 37.75
C ILE A 781 22.71 21.39 38.91
N GLU A 782 22.01 20.33 39.32
CA GLU A 782 21.96 19.92 40.73
C GLU A 782 21.32 18.53 40.92
N THR A 783 22.06 17.74 41.69
CA THR A 783 21.84 16.39 42.18
C THR A 783 20.72 16.28 43.21
N MET A 784 20.00 15.14 43.29
CA MET A 784 19.81 14.33 44.53
C MET A 784 18.89 13.09 44.35
N PRO A 785 18.85 12.12 45.30
CA PRO A 785 18.84 10.69 45.02
C PRO A 785 17.48 9.97 45.12
N LEU A 786 17.43 8.84 44.40
CA LEU A 786 16.66 7.59 44.61
C LEU A 786 15.65 7.55 45.77
N TRP A 787 14.36 7.44 45.43
CA TRP A 787 13.43 6.35 45.81
C TRP A 787 12.35 6.20 44.74
#